data_AF-A0A9R0VYH3-F1
#
_entry.id   AF-A0A9R0VYH3-F1
#
_cell.length_a   1.000
_cell.length_b   1.000
_cell.length_c   1.000
_cell.angle_alpha   90.00
_cell.angle_beta   90.00
_cell.angle_gamma   90.00
#
_symmetry.space_group_name_H-M   'P 1'
#
loop_
_entity.id
_entity.type
_entity.pdbx_description
1 polymer ?
#
loop_
_entity_poly.entity_id
_entity_poly.type
_entity_poly.pdbx_seq_one_letter_code
_entity_poly.pdbx_strand_id
1 'polypeptide(L)'
;MEVDAAYPAAATGDELRRLLTATLSADKASVDAATAGLDRISAAGDPSFPIALLAVAAGDGDQGTRIAAATYLKNFVRRNREGGLSSSDLYREFRDQLAQALLRVEPAILRVLIEVFGQVVEKDFVKENSWPQLVPQLKLVIQSSDAISPGQHPEWKTINALTVLQAILRPFQYFLNPKVVKEPVPEQLEQIAAEILVPLQVTFHHFADKVLLPQDGNKLAYEQLLLITCKCMYFTVRSYMPSGVKQILPSLCKDMFRVLDSLDFNSPPEDSATARLKIAKRCLIIFCTLVTRHRKHADNQMLHIVNCVIRISKQSIHLLQGWRLVSPHFSSLMDSAIFPALALNEKDIADWEEDTDEYMRKNLPSELDDISGWAEDLFTARKSAINLLGVLALSKGPPVVSAASKRKKGDKSKGKGGSCIGELLVIPFLSKFPVPSHGEDASSKAVQNYFGVLMAYGGLQDFLSERKDLAVTLIRNRILPLYYLDPCSPYLISTANWIIGQLALCLPEAMCTDIYNSLMKALSMEDAEDVTCYPVRASASGAIAELIENGYAPPDWVALLQVVVKRISAEDENESALLFQLLGTIVDAGQEKVVAHIPGTVSNVANTIINLLPPVPDPWPQVVEQGFAALVAMVQAWDSSAPDENKEHEKSAWQLGQTAITQTFSTVLQKAWLLPVEQMEPTLDSALPPPSCVNDASVLLEFILRSITSMEEITHMKVFELVVIWADIIAYWDSWEEEEDQGVFNAIKEAVSFHQRFDSSGFFLKMLPSQSANGSQSSVISRVSSFVTRAIAAYPSATWRACSCIHTLLHAPDFSLGAEDTRMTLAVTFGEATFSYFKGVSDSPAGIWKPLLLAISSCYICYPDAIQQVLCKDDGNGYTAWASALAQVSSSSFTPGLSSESEIKLAILTLATVIERLLALSMGGTKVLQDCYTSLMESCIHLKDVQEDGDDGDGGGAEDLDDDDDEEDTDDDDEDSEDDDVREETEEEFLARYAAAAGESIEVVEEGDIDEETQDIELGSLDEMDIQQVVLSLIQKHTALLQAQVLPDDLIERIAETFPEYEQLLHAHQLRC
;
A
#
# COMPACT_ATOMS: atom_id res chain seq x y z
N MET A 1 53.02 8.40 46.27
CA MET A 1 52.15 9.29 47.04
C MET A 1 52.39 10.69 46.55
N GLU A 2 51.50 11.39 45.86
CA GLU A 2 50.16 11.13 45.34
C GLU A 2 50.16 11.83 43.96
N VAL A 3 49.64 11.16 42.96
CA VAL A 3 49.30 11.75 41.66
C VAL A 3 47.84 11.40 41.49
N ASP A 4 46.96 12.38 41.60
CA ASP A 4 45.55 12.21 41.26
C ASP A 4 45.07 13.28 40.28
N ALA A 5 44.86 12.77 39.08
CA ALA A 5 43.79 13.03 38.11
C ALA A 5 43.11 14.42 38.11
N ALA A 6 43.53 15.24 37.14
CA ALA A 6 42.70 16.29 36.57
C ALA A 6 42.88 16.31 35.05
N TYR A 7 42.29 15.38 34.29
CA TYR A 7 42.12 15.45 32.83
C TYR A 7 41.16 14.34 32.33
N PRO A 8 39.89 14.64 32.00
CA PRO A 8 39.33 14.08 30.75
C PRO A 8 38.30 14.92 29.95
N ALA A 9 37.84 16.10 30.40
CA ALA A 9 36.72 16.79 29.73
C ALA A 9 37.06 17.50 28.39
N ALA A 10 38.30 17.95 28.19
CA ALA A 10 38.72 18.62 26.96
C ALA A 10 39.11 17.64 25.83
N ALA A 11 39.54 16.42 26.19
CA ALA A 11 40.04 15.43 25.24
C ALA A 11 38.93 14.72 24.45
N THR A 12 37.70 14.67 24.99
CA THR A 12 36.54 14.03 24.33
C THR A 12 35.90 14.92 23.26
N GLY A 13 35.93 16.26 23.41
CA GLY A 13 35.37 17.19 22.44
C GLY A 13 36.17 17.30 21.15
N ASP A 14 37.50 17.27 21.23
CA ASP A 14 38.39 17.34 20.06
C ASP A 14 38.34 16.04 19.23
N GLU A 15 38.26 14.89 19.90
CA GLU A 15 38.09 13.59 19.24
C GLU A 15 36.73 13.48 18.56
N LEU A 16 35.66 13.96 19.20
CA LEU A 16 34.32 14.02 18.62
C LEU A 16 34.30 14.87 17.35
N ARG A 17 34.91 16.07 17.39
CA ARG A 17 35.05 16.94 16.21
C ARG A 17 35.82 16.25 15.09
N ARG A 18 36.92 15.58 15.40
CA ARG A 18 37.74 14.85 14.41
C ARG A 18 36.94 13.76 13.70
N LEU A 19 36.18 12.96 14.46
CA LEU A 19 35.33 11.91 13.89
C LEU A 19 34.21 12.51 13.04
N LEU A 20 33.52 13.54 13.50
CA LEU A 20 32.46 14.20 12.74
C LEU A 20 32.98 14.81 11.44
N THR A 21 34.14 15.47 11.44
CA THR A 21 34.76 15.97 10.20
C THR A 21 35.11 14.83 9.24
N ALA A 22 35.57 13.68 9.75
CA ALA A 22 35.89 12.51 8.93
C ALA A 22 34.65 11.87 8.26
N THR A 23 33.45 12.07 8.81
CA THR A 23 32.19 11.63 8.15
C THR A 23 31.84 12.44 6.89
N LEU A 24 32.51 13.56 6.66
CA LEU A 24 32.31 14.42 5.48
C LEU A 24 33.36 14.15 4.38
N SER A 25 34.18 13.10 4.55
CA SER A 25 35.20 12.70 3.58
C SER A 25 34.58 12.10 2.31
N ALA A 26 35.23 12.28 1.16
CA ALA A 26 34.87 11.58 -0.08
C ALA A 26 35.30 10.10 -0.08
N ASP A 27 36.13 9.67 0.87
CA ASP A 27 36.58 8.29 1.02
C ASP A 27 35.64 7.49 1.92
N LYS A 28 34.97 6.47 1.34
CA LYS A 28 34.03 5.58 2.04
C LYS A 28 34.66 4.89 3.24
N ALA A 29 35.92 4.44 3.15
CA ALA A 29 36.59 3.76 4.25
C ALA A 29 36.80 4.69 5.48
N SER A 30 37.14 5.95 5.23
CA SER A 30 37.21 6.98 6.28
C SER A 30 35.83 7.27 6.90
N VAL A 31 34.76 7.29 6.11
CA VAL A 31 33.39 7.52 6.60
C VAL A 31 32.92 6.35 7.46
N ASP A 32 33.16 5.11 7.03
CA ASP A 32 32.79 3.90 7.77
C ASP A 32 33.55 3.82 9.10
N ALA A 33 34.87 4.09 9.09
CA ALA A 33 35.69 4.11 10.30
C ALA A 33 35.28 5.21 11.28
N ALA A 34 34.90 6.39 10.78
CA ALA A 34 34.43 7.51 11.59
C ALA A 34 33.06 7.20 12.23
N THR A 35 32.14 6.62 11.45
CA THR A 35 30.81 6.20 11.93
C THR A 35 30.92 5.13 13.02
N ALA A 36 31.74 4.09 12.79
CA ALA A 36 32.04 3.09 13.81
C ALA A 36 32.75 3.67 15.05
N GLY A 37 33.50 4.77 14.90
CA GLY A 37 34.06 5.53 16.02
C GLY A 37 32.98 6.23 16.85
N LEU A 38 32.06 6.92 16.19
CA LEU A 38 30.93 7.61 16.83
C LEU A 38 29.99 6.63 17.54
N ASP A 39 29.68 5.49 16.90
CA ASP A 39 28.82 4.45 17.49
C ASP A 39 29.45 3.83 18.74
N ARG A 40 30.78 3.66 18.77
CA ARG A 40 31.51 3.23 19.98
C ARG A 40 31.41 4.24 21.12
N ILE A 41 31.48 5.54 20.83
CA ILE A 41 31.32 6.59 21.85
C ILE A 41 29.87 6.62 22.35
N SER A 42 28.90 6.48 21.44
CA SER A 42 27.47 6.38 21.78
C SER A 42 27.17 5.16 22.65
N ALA A 43 27.73 3.99 22.32
CA ALA A 43 27.55 2.73 23.05
C ALA A 43 28.21 2.74 24.43
N ALA A 44 29.17 3.64 24.69
CA ALA A 44 29.79 3.81 26.00
C ALA A 44 28.82 4.35 27.07
N GLY A 45 27.63 4.81 26.66
CA GLY A 45 26.55 5.18 27.58
C GLY A 45 26.83 6.44 28.40
N ASP A 46 27.71 7.33 27.94
CA ASP A 46 28.03 8.58 28.62
C ASP A 46 26.83 9.56 28.56
N PRO A 47 26.21 9.92 29.69
CA PRO A 47 25.07 10.83 29.72
C PRO A 47 25.40 12.27 29.29
N SER A 48 26.68 12.64 29.21
CA SER A 48 27.14 13.94 28.70
C SER A 48 27.30 14.00 27.18
N PHE A 49 27.19 12.86 26.49
CA PHE A 49 27.38 12.77 25.04
C PHE A 49 26.44 13.68 24.22
N PRO A 50 25.12 13.79 24.52
CA PRO A 50 24.24 14.73 23.80
C PRO A 50 24.62 16.20 24.01
N ILE A 51 25.10 16.54 25.21
CA ILE A 51 25.58 17.89 25.54
C ILE A 51 26.85 18.20 24.75
N ALA A 52 27.76 17.22 24.63
CA ALA A 52 28.98 17.37 23.83
C ALA A 52 28.66 17.57 22.33
N LEU A 53 27.74 16.78 21.77
CA LEU A 53 27.26 16.94 20.39
C LEU A 53 26.61 18.32 20.17
N LEU A 54 25.77 18.77 21.11
CA LEU A 54 25.15 20.08 21.07
C LEU A 54 26.19 21.21 21.14
N ALA A 55 27.21 21.07 21.98
CA ALA A 55 28.30 22.04 22.09
C ALA A 55 29.12 22.15 20.79
N VAL A 56 29.31 21.03 20.06
CA VAL A 56 29.93 21.04 18.72
C VAL A 56 29.01 21.70 17.70
N ALA A 57 27.72 21.37 17.69
CA ALA A 57 26.75 21.96 16.76
C ALA A 57 26.56 23.47 16.95
N ALA A 58 26.45 23.92 18.20
CA ALA A 58 26.18 25.30 18.58
C ALA A 58 27.44 26.18 18.70
N GLY A 59 28.61 25.58 18.85
CA GLY A 59 29.89 26.28 18.98
C GLY A 59 30.45 26.79 17.65
N ASP A 60 31.69 27.28 17.71
CA ASP A 60 32.44 27.76 16.54
C ASP A 60 33.11 26.60 15.78
N GLY A 61 33.25 26.73 14.46
CA GLY A 61 33.91 25.74 13.60
C GLY A 61 33.36 25.67 12.18
N ASP A 62 33.85 24.69 11.42
CA ASP A 62 33.38 24.37 10.06
C ASP A 62 31.87 24.05 10.04
N GLN A 63 31.16 24.61 9.07
CA GLN A 63 29.71 24.48 8.97
C GLN A 63 29.27 23.04 8.71
N GLY A 64 30.03 22.28 7.89
CA GLY A 64 29.75 20.88 7.63
C GLY A 64 29.83 20.03 8.89
N THR A 65 30.89 20.21 9.68
CA THR A 65 31.09 19.50 10.95
C THR A 65 29.99 19.81 11.97
N ARG A 66 29.54 21.07 12.03
CA ARG A 66 28.43 21.49 12.90
C ARG A 66 27.09 20.89 12.49
N ILE A 67 26.82 20.78 11.18
CA ILE A 67 25.62 20.10 10.65
C ILE A 67 25.69 18.60 10.94
N ALA A 68 26.84 17.95 10.73
CA ALA A 68 27.04 16.54 11.07
C ALA A 68 26.76 16.28 12.56
N ALA A 69 27.26 17.14 13.45
CA ALA A 69 26.99 17.07 14.88
C ALA A 69 25.49 17.17 15.20
N ALA A 70 24.79 18.13 14.61
CA ALA A 70 23.35 18.32 14.80
C ALA A 70 22.53 17.13 14.27
N THR A 71 22.91 16.58 13.12
CA THR A 71 22.24 15.42 12.50
C THR A 71 22.46 14.16 13.34
N TYR A 72 23.67 13.94 13.84
CA TYR A 72 23.95 12.81 14.72
C TYR A 72 23.19 12.93 16.04
N LEU A 73 23.14 14.14 16.64
CA LEU A 73 22.31 14.42 17.82
C LEU A 73 20.83 14.10 17.56
N LYS A 74 20.30 14.49 16.41
CA LYS A 74 18.92 14.17 16.01
C LYS A 74 18.66 12.68 15.97
N ASN A 75 19.53 11.93 15.29
CA ASN A 75 19.39 10.48 15.18
C ASN A 75 19.55 9.79 16.54
N PHE A 76 20.44 10.29 17.39
CA PHE A 76 20.64 9.79 18.75
C PHE A 76 19.40 9.97 19.63
N VAL A 77 18.82 11.18 19.66
CA VAL A 77 17.60 11.45 20.47
C VAL A 77 16.41 10.64 19.94
N ARG A 78 16.29 10.47 18.62
CA ARG A 78 15.25 9.63 18.01
C ARG A 78 15.35 8.15 18.43
N ARG A 79 16.56 7.58 18.45
CA ARG A 79 16.80 6.17 18.81
C ARG A 79 16.62 5.87 20.30
N ASN A 80 16.85 6.85 21.17
CA ASN A 80 16.82 6.68 22.63
C ASN A 80 15.55 7.27 23.28
N ARG A 81 14.40 7.20 22.61
CA ARG A 81 13.15 7.89 23.03
C ARG A 81 12.56 7.33 24.34
N GLU A 82 12.72 6.03 24.59
CA GLU A 82 12.17 5.32 25.76
C GLU A 82 13.21 5.06 26.88
N GLY A 83 14.48 4.96 26.52
CA GLY A 83 15.60 4.87 27.45
C GLY A 83 16.00 6.26 27.96
N GLY A 84 15.40 6.71 29.06
CA GLY A 84 15.71 8.02 29.66
C GLY A 84 17.22 8.24 29.81
N LEU A 85 17.70 9.41 29.39
CA LEU A 85 19.02 9.92 29.75
C LEU A 85 19.18 9.76 31.26
N SER A 86 20.05 8.86 31.70
CA SER A 86 19.96 8.18 33.00
C SER A 86 20.27 9.06 34.23
N SER A 87 20.34 10.39 34.05
CA SER A 87 20.48 11.39 35.11
C SER A 87 19.56 12.60 34.85
N SER A 88 18.64 12.87 35.80
CA SER A 88 17.64 13.94 35.70
C SER A 88 18.24 15.36 35.57
N ASP A 89 19.40 15.59 36.19
CA ASP A 89 20.05 16.92 36.18
C ASP A 89 20.78 17.20 34.86
N LEU A 90 21.47 16.22 34.28
CA LEU A 90 22.14 16.36 32.99
C LEU A 90 21.14 16.50 31.85
N TYR A 91 19.99 15.83 31.94
CA TYR A 91 18.91 16.01 30.97
C TYR A 91 18.35 17.43 30.99
N ARG A 92 18.12 18.00 32.18
CA ARG A 92 17.67 19.39 32.33
C ARG A 92 18.69 20.37 31.75
N GLU A 93 19.97 20.15 32.02
CA GLU A 93 21.06 20.95 31.45
C GLU A 93 21.07 20.88 29.92
N PHE A 94 20.98 19.67 29.35
CA PHE A 94 20.90 19.49 27.90
C PHE A 94 19.72 20.26 27.29
N ARG A 95 18.53 20.14 27.89
CA ARG A 95 17.32 20.82 27.45
C ARG A 95 17.46 22.34 27.48
N ASP A 96 17.98 22.90 28.58
CA ASP A 96 18.13 24.33 28.75
C ASP A 96 19.22 24.90 27.81
N GLN A 97 20.32 24.15 27.59
CA GLN A 97 21.32 24.50 26.57
C GLN A 97 20.77 24.43 25.14
N LEU A 98 19.94 23.44 24.83
CA LEU A 98 19.31 23.29 23.52
C LEU A 98 18.43 24.50 23.21
N ALA A 99 17.60 24.94 24.17
CA ALA A 99 16.77 26.13 24.02
C ALA A 99 17.62 27.38 23.73
N GLN A 100 18.74 27.57 24.45
CA GLN A 100 19.64 28.71 24.22
C GLN A 100 20.37 28.64 22.88
N ALA A 101 20.81 27.43 22.47
CA ALA A 101 21.50 27.22 21.21
C ALA A 101 20.61 27.62 20.02
N LEU A 102 19.33 27.21 20.01
CA LEU A 102 18.38 27.53 18.95
C LEU A 102 18.28 29.03 18.67
N LEU A 103 18.42 29.88 19.69
CA LEU A 103 18.29 31.34 19.56
C LEU A 103 19.46 31.99 18.82
N ARG A 104 20.62 31.30 18.73
CA ARG A 104 21.89 31.87 18.27
C ARG A 104 22.44 31.23 16.99
N VAL A 105 22.08 29.97 16.72
CA VAL A 105 22.63 29.21 15.58
C VAL A 105 22.18 29.76 14.21
N GLU A 106 22.92 29.37 13.17
CA GLU A 106 22.62 29.69 11.77
C GLU A 106 21.43 28.87 11.22
N PRO A 107 20.74 29.35 10.15
CA PRO A 107 19.53 28.71 9.64
C PRO A 107 19.67 27.21 9.28
N ALA A 108 20.82 26.78 8.74
CA ALA A 108 21.05 25.39 8.38
C ALA A 108 21.06 24.46 9.61
N ILE A 109 21.72 24.91 10.69
CA ILE A 109 21.81 24.17 11.96
C ILE A 109 20.49 24.24 12.72
N LEU A 110 19.82 25.40 12.71
CA LEU A 110 18.50 25.60 13.31
C LEU A 110 17.49 24.58 12.78
N ARG A 111 17.47 24.33 11.46
CA ARG A 111 16.55 23.36 10.83
C ARG A 111 16.70 21.95 11.39
N VAL A 112 17.92 21.54 11.75
CA VAL A 112 18.17 20.20 12.30
C VAL A 112 17.88 20.17 13.80
N LEU A 113 18.37 21.16 14.55
CA LEU A 113 18.17 21.23 16.00
C LEU A 113 16.69 21.44 16.39
N ILE A 114 15.88 22.07 15.54
CA ILE A 114 14.45 22.24 15.82
C ILE A 114 13.69 20.89 15.81
N GLU A 115 14.17 19.89 15.06
CA GLU A 115 13.61 18.53 15.10
C GLU A 115 13.91 17.85 16.44
N VAL A 116 15.14 18.03 16.97
CA VAL A 116 15.53 17.58 18.32
C VAL A 116 14.65 18.25 19.38
N PHE A 117 14.52 19.58 19.27
CA PHE A 117 13.69 20.37 20.18
C PHE A 117 12.22 19.97 20.13
N GLY A 118 11.68 19.65 18.95
CA GLY A 118 10.32 19.16 18.79
C GLY A 118 10.03 17.91 19.63
N GLN A 119 10.95 16.95 19.66
CA GLN A 119 10.82 15.74 20.48
C GLN A 119 10.86 16.05 21.99
N VAL A 120 11.75 16.93 22.41
CA VAL A 120 11.86 17.37 23.81
C VAL A 120 10.60 18.12 24.26
N VAL A 121 10.06 18.99 23.40
CA VAL A 121 8.82 19.74 23.68
C VAL A 121 7.63 18.81 23.78
N GLU A 122 7.48 17.85 22.87
CA GLU A 122 6.38 16.88 22.90
C GLU A 122 6.36 16.11 24.22
N LYS A 123 7.52 15.68 24.71
CA LYS A 123 7.65 14.99 25.99
C LYS A 123 7.47 15.94 27.19
N ASP A 124 8.38 16.89 27.36
CA ASP A 124 8.52 17.66 28.61
C ASP A 124 7.47 18.76 28.75
N PHE A 125 7.12 19.43 27.65
CA PHE A 125 6.24 20.60 27.71
C PHE A 125 4.77 20.21 27.47
N VAL A 126 4.53 19.26 26.56
CA VAL A 126 3.19 18.91 26.11
C VAL A 126 2.62 17.73 26.90
N LYS A 127 3.30 16.58 26.97
CA LYS A 127 2.81 15.37 27.68
C LYS A 127 3.03 15.45 29.20
N GLU A 128 4.23 15.81 29.65
CA GLU A 128 4.60 15.78 31.08
C GLU A 128 4.38 17.11 31.81
N ASN A 129 4.20 18.22 31.08
CA ASN A 129 4.10 19.59 31.61
C ASN A 129 5.17 19.94 32.67
N SER A 130 6.39 19.45 32.48
CA SER A 130 7.53 19.56 33.40
C SER A 130 8.45 20.76 33.11
N TRP A 131 8.06 21.64 32.17
CA TRP A 131 8.84 22.84 31.76
C TRP A 131 8.03 24.16 31.72
N PRO A 132 7.48 24.63 32.86
CA PRO A 132 6.61 25.81 32.92
C PRO A 132 7.30 27.14 32.58
N GLN A 133 8.63 27.21 32.67
CA GLN A 133 9.40 28.44 32.42
C GLN A 133 9.64 28.72 30.93
N LEU A 134 9.34 27.78 30.03
CA LEU A 134 9.60 27.90 28.61
C LEU A 134 8.86 29.10 27.98
N VAL A 135 7.57 29.27 28.30
CA VAL A 135 6.74 30.35 27.73
C VAL A 135 7.17 31.75 28.22
N PRO A 136 7.35 31.99 29.54
CA PRO A 136 7.85 33.27 30.04
C PRO A 136 9.25 33.63 29.49
N GLN A 137 10.15 32.65 29.36
CA GLN A 137 11.49 32.89 28.80
C GLN A 137 11.43 33.24 27.32
N LEU A 138 10.66 32.48 26.53
CA LEU A 138 10.51 32.75 25.10
C LEU A 138 9.90 34.12 24.83
N LYS A 139 8.92 34.55 25.65
CA LYS A 139 8.35 35.90 25.61
C LYS A 139 9.42 36.98 25.75
N LEU A 140 10.29 36.87 26.77
CA LEU A 140 11.37 37.83 27.01
C LEU A 140 12.36 37.88 25.83
N VAL A 141 12.71 36.71 25.29
CA VAL A 141 13.61 36.59 24.15
C VAL A 141 13.01 37.25 22.91
N ILE A 142 11.74 36.99 22.59
CA ILE A 142 11.05 37.63 21.46
C ILE A 142 11.06 39.15 21.64
N GLN A 143 10.70 39.66 22.82
CA GLN A 143 10.64 41.11 23.09
C GLN A 143 12.00 41.81 22.99
N SER A 144 13.10 41.09 23.26
CA SER A 144 14.46 41.66 23.30
C SER A 144 15.30 41.35 22.05
N SER A 145 14.71 40.68 21.06
CA SER A 145 15.39 40.20 19.85
C SER A 145 15.69 41.31 18.83
N ASP A 146 16.64 41.05 17.93
CA ASP A 146 17.25 42.00 17.01
C ASP A 146 16.27 42.81 16.12
N ALA A 147 15.20 42.21 15.62
CA ALA A 147 14.22 42.90 14.77
C ALA A 147 13.08 43.60 15.55
N ILE A 148 12.90 43.29 16.83
CA ILE A 148 11.83 43.86 17.68
C ILE A 148 12.37 44.98 18.57
N SER A 149 13.50 44.74 19.24
CA SER A 149 14.19 45.71 20.11
C SER A 149 15.67 45.80 19.73
N PRO A 150 16.01 46.56 18.67
CA PRO A 150 17.37 46.66 18.18
C PRO A 150 18.33 47.15 19.27
N GLY A 151 19.39 46.39 19.55
CA GLY A 151 20.49 46.79 20.44
C GLY A 151 20.42 46.32 21.90
N GLN A 152 19.39 45.57 22.31
CA GLN A 152 19.36 44.94 23.65
C GLN A 152 20.15 43.63 23.70
N HIS A 153 19.81 42.67 22.82
CA HIS A 153 20.50 41.38 22.67
C HIS A 153 20.69 41.05 21.19
N PRO A 154 21.75 41.59 20.53
CA PRO A 154 21.99 41.36 19.10
C PRO A 154 22.25 39.89 18.75
N GLU A 155 22.61 39.07 19.74
CA GLU A 155 22.78 37.62 19.60
C GLU A 155 21.46 36.85 19.44
N TRP A 156 20.32 37.43 19.84
CA TRP A 156 19.01 36.80 19.73
C TRP A 156 18.32 37.22 18.44
N LYS A 157 18.28 36.29 17.49
CA LYS A 157 17.61 36.52 16.20
C LYS A 157 16.10 36.34 16.33
N THR A 158 15.31 37.33 15.93
CA THR A 158 13.84 37.27 15.96
C THR A 158 13.31 36.09 15.16
N ILE A 159 13.92 35.78 14.00
CA ILE A 159 13.52 34.65 13.16
C ILE A 159 13.70 33.30 13.88
N ASN A 160 14.78 33.14 14.65
CA ASN A 160 15.02 31.92 15.44
C ASN A 160 14.01 31.81 16.58
N ALA A 161 13.77 32.90 17.32
CA ALA A 161 12.79 32.93 18.40
C ALA A 161 11.36 32.59 17.91
N LEU A 162 10.95 33.12 16.75
CA LEU A 162 9.66 32.77 16.15
C LEU A 162 9.63 31.34 15.58
N THR A 163 10.77 30.79 15.14
CA THR A 163 10.87 29.37 14.74
C THR A 163 10.69 28.45 15.94
N VAL A 164 11.26 28.82 17.09
CA VAL A 164 11.04 28.12 18.37
C VAL A 164 9.57 28.21 18.79
N LEU A 165 8.95 29.40 18.69
CA LEU A 165 7.51 29.57 18.92
C LEU A 165 6.66 28.67 18.01
N GLN A 166 7.03 28.58 16.72
CA GLN A 166 6.36 27.71 15.77
C GLN A 166 6.48 26.23 16.18
N ALA A 167 7.65 25.80 16.67
CA ALA A 167 7.89 24.43 17.10
C ALA A 167 7.09 24.06 18.35
N ILE A 168 6.93 24.96 19.32
CA ILE A 168 6.10 24.70 20.51
C ILE A 168 4.59 24.71 20.22
N LEU A 169 4.16 25.41 19.17
CA LEU A 169 2.75 25.44 18.76
C LEU A 169 2.35 24.24 17.89
N ARG A 170 3.29 23.64 17.16
CA ARG A 170 3.01 22.54 16.23
C ARG A 170 2.31 21.32 16.90
N PRO A 171 2.70 20.86 18.10
CA PRO A 171 2.03 19.74 18.76
C PRO A 171 0.55 19.97 19.07
N PHE A 172 0.12 21.23 19.19
CA PHE A 172 -1.27 21.60 19.46
C PHE A 172 -2.11 21.76 18.18
N GLN A 173 -1.57 21.37 17.03
CA GLN A 173 -2.26 21.46 15.75
C GLN A 173 -3.57 20.65 15.74
N TYR A 174 -3.57 19.47 16.36
CA TYR A 174 -4.68 18.57 16.63
C TYR A 174 -4.36 18.02 18.02
N PHE A 175 -5.25 18.04 19.00
CA PHE A 175 -4.84 17.65 20.35
C PHE A 175 -4.48 16.14 20.44
N LEU A 176 -3.80 15.76 21.54
CA LEU A 176 -2.77 14.73 21.69
C LEU A 176 -3.21 13.27 21.54
N ASN A 177 -4.50 12.99 21.60
CA ASN A 177 -5.12 11.70 21.36
C ASN A 177 -6.29 11.85 20.38
N PRO A 178 -6.03 11.67 19.08
CA PRO A 178 -7.06 11.81 18.05
C PRO A 178 -8.27 10.90 18.24
N LYS A 179 -8.20 9.85 19.06
CA LYS A 179 -9.31 8.91 19.34
C LYS A 179 -10.31 9.42 20.40
N VAL A 180 -10.09 10.58 21.02
CA VAL A 180 -10.93 11.09 22.12
C VAL A 180 -11.84 12.22 21.63
N VAL A 181 -13.17 12.04 21.79
CA VAL A 181 -14.23 12.96 21.35
C VAL A 181 -14.10 14.37 21.95
N LYS A 182 -13.54 14.51 23.17
CA LYS A 182 -13.26 15.80 23.81
C LYS A 182 -11.97 15.73 24.65
N GLU A 183 -10.88 16.24 24.09
CA GLU A 183 -9.70 16.53 24.90
C GLU A 183 -9.87 17.82 25.70
N PRO A 184 -9.33 17.87 26.94
CA PRO A 184 -9.26 19.10 27.70
C PRO A 184 -8.39 20.12 26.93
N VAL A 185 -8.85 21.37 26.85
CA VAL A 185 -8.08 22.46 26.23
C VAL A 185 -6.73 22.56 26.95
N PRO A 186 -5.59 22.42 26.25
CA PRO A 186 -4.29 22.50 26.89
C PRO A 186 -4.04 23.89 27.46
N GLU A 187 -3.81 23.94 28.77
CA GLU A 187 -3.51 25.18 29.48
C GLU A 187 -2.29 25.89 28.88
N GLN A 188 -1.32 25.12 28.37
CA GLN A 188 -0.13 25.62 27.69
C GLN A 188 -0.48 26.43 26.43
N LEU A 189 -1.50 26.03 25.65
CA LEU A 189 -1.90 26.75 24.44
C LEU A 189 -2.55 28.10 24.80
N GLU A 190 -3.42 28.12 25.81
CA GLU A 190 -4.02 29.36 26.33
C GLU A 190 -2.95 30.28 26.92
N GLN A 191 -1.95 29.73 27.61
CA GLN A 191 -0.82 30.49 28.14
C GLN A 191 0.01 31.12 27.00
N ILE A 192 0.38 30.35 25.96
CA ILE A 192 1.11 30.88 24.79
C ILE A 192 0.30 31.98 24.10
N ALA A 193 -1.01 31.76 23.94
CA ALA A 193 -1.91 32.73 23.32
C ALA A 193 -1.94 34.06 24.09
N ALA A 194 -2.16 34.01 25.41
CA ALA A 194 -2.25 35.20 26.25
C ALA A 194 -0.90 35.91 26.41
N GLU A 195 0.18 35.17 26.62
CA GLU A 195 1.48 35.75 26.98
C GLU A 195 2.35 36.16 25.79
N ILE A 196 2.20 35.49 24.64
CA ILE A 196 3.04 35.69 23.46
C ILE A 196 2.21 36.21 22.28
N LEU A 197 1.17 35.50 21.84
CA LEU A 197 0.48 35.82 20.59
C LEU A 197 -0.31 37.14 20.65
N VAL A 198 -0.97 37.43 21.78
CA VAL A 198 -1.67 38.71 21.99
C VAL A 198 -0.70 39.90 21.88
N PRO A 199 0.43 39.94 22.61
CA PRO A 199 1.45 40.97 22.41
C PRO A 199 2.05 41.01 21.00
N LEU A 200 2.18 39.86 20.34
CA LEU A 200 2.77 39.75 19.00
C LEU A 200 1.90 40.39 17.91
N GLN A 201 0.61 40.67 18.16
CA GLN A 201 -0.27 41.34 17.20
C GLN A 201 0.27 42.71 16.76
N VAL A 202 0.83 43.50 17.67
CA VAL A 202 1.41 44.81 17.34
C VAL A 202 2.65 44.64 16.45
N THR A 203 3.46 43.64 16.73
CA THR A 203 4.62 43.27 15.91
C THR A 203 4.20 42.78 14.53
N PHE A 204 3.12 41.99 14.44
CA PHE A 204 2.55 41.55 13.17
C PHE A 204 2.14 42.74 12.30
N HIS A 205 1.46 43.73 12.89
CA HIS A 205 1.09 44.96 12.22
C HIS A 205 2.33 45.72 11.70
N HIS A 206 3.37 45.84 12.54
CA HIS A 206 4.63 46.46 12.15
C HIS A 206 5.30 45.74 10.96
N PHE A 207 5.38 44.41 11.00
CA PHE A 207 5.93 43.61 9.91
C PHE A 207 5.11 43.78 8.63
N ALA A 208 3.77 43.77 8.71
CA ALA A 208 2.90 44.01 7.57
C ALA A 208 3.15 45.40 6.96
N ASP A 209 3.25 46.46 7.78
CA ASP A 209 3.56 47.81 7.31
C ASP A 209 4.92 47.88 6.60
N LYS A 210 5.94 47.21 7.14
CA LYS A 210 7.28 47.15 6.54
C LYS A 210 7.30 46.43 5.20
N VAL A 211 6.55 45.33 5.06
CA VAL A 211 6.42 44.59 3.80
C VAL A 211 5.69 45.40 2.72
N LEU A 212 4.75 46.26 3.12
CA LEU A 212 3.94 47.06 2.19
C LEU A 212 4.66 48.35 1.71
N LEU A 213 5.81 48.72 2.28
CA LEU A 213 6.57 49.90 1.87
C LEU A 213 7.38 49.67 0.57
N PRO A 214 7.45 50.66 -0.35
CA PRO A 214 8.11 50.50 -1.66
C PRO A 214 9.65 50.44 -1.63
N GLN A 215 10.31 50.92 -0.57
CA GLN A 215 11.78 51.01 -0.48
C GLN A 215 12.28 50.66 0.93
N ASP A 216 12.46 49.37 1.21
CA ASP A 216 13.21 48.92 2.39
C ASP A 216 14.18 47.80 1.98
N GLY A 217 15.48 47.99 2.21
CA GLY A 217 16.53 47.03 1.84
C GLY A 217 16.41 45.69 2.58
N ASN A 218 15.60 45.65 3.65
CA ASN A 218 15.34 44.47 4.49
C ASN A 218 13.97 43.81 4.23
N LYS A 219 13.28 44.14 3.12
CA LYS A 219 11.92 43.67 2.82
C LYS A 219 11.76 42.14 2.90
N LEU A 220 12.70 41.38 2.35
CA LEU A 220 12.67 39.92 2.35
C LEU A 220 12.74 39.34 3.79
N ALA A 221 13.50 39.98 4.68
CA ALA A 221 13.60 39.55 6.07
C ALA A 221 12.27 39.73 6.81
N TYR A 222 11.59 40.87 6.61
CA TYR A 222 10.25 41.10 7.17
C TYR A 222 9.19 40.17 6.57
N GLU A 223 9.27 39.83 5.28
CA GLU A 223 8.38 38.83 4.66
C GLU A 223 8.56 37.44 5.29
N GLN A 224 9.79 37.02 5.61
CA GLN A 224 10.04 35.76 6.32
C GLN A 224 9.49 35.78 7.76
N LEU A 225 9.67 36.88 8.49
CA LEU A 225 9.11 37.06 9.84
C LEU A 225 7.56 37.05 9.82
N LEU A 226 6.95 37.70 8.83
CA LEU A 226 5.51 37.71 8.66
C LEU A 226 4.99 36.31 8.33
N LEU A 227 5.67 35.59 7.43
CA LEU A 227 5.30 34.21 7.06
C LEU A 227 5.33 33.27 8.27
N ILE A 228 6.37 33.33 9.09
CA ILE A 228 6.48 32.45 10.26
C ILE A 228 5.46 32.81 11.33
N THR A 229 5.13 34.11 11.48
CA THR A 229 4.07 34.56 12.39
C THR A 229 2.70 34.07 11.90
N CYS A 230 2.41 34.12 10.60
CA CYS A 230 1.21 33.49 10.02
C CYS A 230 1.16 31.99 10.29
N LYS A 231 2.30 31.26 10.22
CA LYS A 231 2.34 29.83 10.58
C LYS A 231 2.02 29.60 12.06
N CYS A 232 2.56 30.42 12.96
CA CYS A 232 2.24 30.35 14.39
C CYS A 232 0.74 30.57 14.63
N MET A 233 0.16 31.60 14.02
CA MET A 233 -1.29 31.87 14.09
C MET A 233 -2.10 30.70 13.54
N TYR A 234 -1.70 30.12 12.41
CA TYR A 234 -2.38 28.97 11.83
C TYR A 234 -2.38 27.75 12.77
N PHE A 235 -1.22 27.35 13.31
CA PHE A 235 -1.16 26.22 14.25
C PHE A 235 -2.00 26.47 15.50
N THR A 236 -2.07 27.72 15.95
CA THR A 236 -2.87 28.12 17.11
C THR A 236 -4.36 27.95 16.88
N VAL A 237 -4.87 28.36 15.71
CA VAL A 237 -6.32 28.36 15.43
C VAL A 237 -6.80 27.11 14.69
N ARG A 238 -5.91 26.15 14.41
CA ARG A 238 -6.23 24.98 13.59
C ARG A 238 -7.31 24.12 14.24
N SER A 239 -7.17 23.76 15.50
CA SER A 239 -8.13 22.88 16.18
C SER A 239 -9.00 23.58 17.20
N TYR A 240 -8.52 24.65 17.83
CA TYR A 240 -9.24 25.38 18.86
C TYR A 240 -9.03 26.88 18.71
N MET A 241 -9.94 27.71 19.24
CA MET A 241 -9.80 29.18 19.25
C MET A 241 -9.46 29.67 20.65
N PRO A 242 -8.19 30.03 20.92
CA PRO A 242 -7.84 30.56 22.23
C PRO A 242 -8.56 31.85 22.58
N SER A 243 -8.91 31.98 23.85
CA SER A 243 -9.68 33.11 24.40
C SER A 243 -9.03 34.47 24.14
N GLY A 244 -7.70 34.54 24.27
CA GLY A 244 -6.91 35.75 23.99
C GLY A 244 -6.87 36.11 22.49
N VAL A 245 -6.77 35.10 21.61
CA VAL A 245 -6.69 35.31 20.15
C VAL A 245 -8.01 35.88 19.61
N LYS A 246 -9.14 35.47 20.17
CA LYS A 246 -10.47 36.00 19.80
C LYS A 246 -10.55 37.53 19.87
N GLN A 247 -9.89 38.15 20.84
CA GLN A 247 -9.93 39.60 21.03
C GLN A 247 -9.14 40.37 19.96
N ILE A 248 -8.03 39.78 19.49
CA ILE A 248 -7.13 40.40 18.51
C ILE A 248 -7.49 40.04 17.05
N LEU A 249 -8.35 39.04 16.84
CA LEU A 249 -8.69 38.49 15.53
C LEU A 249 -9.11 39.55 14.50
N PRO A 250 -9.98 40.54 14.81
CA PRO A 250 -10.37 41.56 13.83
C PRO A 250 -9.19 42.39 13.32
N SER A 251 -8.27 42.76 14.21
CA SER A 251 -7.06 43.51 13.85
C SER A 251 -6.12 42.67 12.99
N LEU A 252 -5.94 41.40 13.32
CA LEU A 252 -5.13 40.47 12.53
C LEU A 252 -5.71 40.26 11.13
N CYS A 253 -7.02 40.01 11.02
CA CYS A 253 -7.71 39.88 9.73
C CYS A 253 -7.50 41.14 8.86
N LYS A 254 -7.59 42.34 9.45
CA LYS A 254 -7.36 43.60 8.74
C LYS A 254 -5.97 43.66 8.11
N ASP A 255 -4.93 43.28 8.85
CA ASP A 255 -3.57 43.28 8.32
C ASP A 255 -3.35 42.19 7.27
N MET A 256 -3.95 41.00 7.45
CA MET A 256 -3.94 39.94 6.44
C MET A 256 -4.62 40.39 5.14
N PHE A 257 -5.76 41.09 5.21
CA PHE A 257 -6.41 41.66 4.04
C PHE A 257 -5.53 42.66 3.31
N ARG A 258 -4.83 43.56 4.04
CA ARG A 258 -3.88 44.50 3.43
C ARG A 258 -2.76 43.79 2.66
N VAL A 259 -2.25 42.67 3.20
CA VAL A 259 -1.25 41.85 2.51
C VAL A 259 -1.84 41.22 1.25
N LEU A 260 -3.04 40.64 1.32
CA LEU A 260 -3.74 40.07 0.16
C LEU A 260 -4.12 41.12 -0.90
N ASP A 261 -4.41 42.36 -0.48
CA ASP A 261 -4.70 43.51 -1.35
C ASP A 261 -3.48 44.01 -2.11
N SER A 262 -2.28 43.70 -1.64
CA SER A 262 -1.01 44.14 -2.24
C SER A 262 -0.45 43.19 -3.30
N LEU A 263 -1.13 42.07 -3.57
CA LEU A 263 -0.69 41.10 -4.56
C LEU A 263 -0.87 41.66 -5.98
N ASP A 264 0.22 41.67 -6.74
CA ASP A 264 0.21 41.91 -8.17
C ASP A 264 0.59 40.61 -8.89
N PHE A 265 -0.32 40.13 -9.74
CA PHE A 265 -0.13 38.91 -10.53
C PHE A 265 0.30 39.22 -11.97
N ASN A 266 0.47 40.50 -12.33
CA ASN A 266 0.83 40.92 -13.70
C ASN A 266 2.35 41.09 -13.90
N SER A 267 3.15 40.93 -12.86
CA SER A 267 4.61 41.07 -12.89
C SER A 267 5.30 39.70 -12.78
N PRO A 268 6.42 39.44 -13.49
CA PRO A 268 7.14 38.18 -13.43
C PRO A 268 7.65 37.91 -12.00
N PRO A 269 7.74 36.63 -11.59
CA PRO A 269 8.08 36.28 -10.21
C PRO A 269 9.54 36.65 -9.89
N GLU A 270 9.76 37.79 -9.25
CA GLU A 270 10.99 38.06 -8.50
C GLU A 270 10.99 37.27 -7.17
N ASP A 271 12.14 37.03 -6.54
CA ASP A 271 12.24 36.29 -5.26
C ASP A 271 11.34 36.86 -4.15
N SER A 272 11.09 38.18 -4.15
CA SER A 272 10.16 38.85 -3.23
C SER A 272 8.68 38.57 -3.53
N ALA A 273 8.32 38.32 -4.79
CA ALA A 273 6.97 37.94 -5.20
C ALA A 273 6.63 36.53 -4.68
N THR A 274 7.59 35.60 -4.72
CA THR A 274 7.44 34.22 -4.21
C THR A 274 7.22 34.17 -2.70
N ALA A 275 7.92 35.01 -1.92
CA ALA A 275 7.72 35.10 -0.47
C ALA A 275 6.33 35.67 -0.11
N ARG A 276 5.88 36.71 -0.84
CA ARG A 276 4.55 37.31 -0.63
C ARG A 276 3.41 36.36 -0.98
N LEU A 277 3.56 35.57 -2.05
CA LEU A 277 2.60 34.51 -2.40
C LEU A 277 2.51 33.42 -1.31
N LYS A 278 3.63 33.03 -0.70
CA LYS A 278 3.63 32.10 0.44
C LYS A 278 2.87 32.67 1.64
N ILE A 279 3.03 33.96 1.94
CA ILE A 279 2.26 34.64 3.01
C ILE A 279 0.77 34.66 2.66
N ALA A 280 0.42 35.03 1.43
CA ALA A 280 -0.96 35.07 0.95
C ALA A 280 -1.64 33.70 1.04
N LYS A 281 -0.97 32.64 0.57
CA LYS A 281 -1.44 31.25 0.72
C LYS A 281 -1.72 30.91 2.18
N ARG A 282 -0.82 31.27 3.09
CA ARG A 282 -1.02 31.04 4.54
C ARG A 282 -2.19 31.87 5.09
N CYS A 283 -2.38 33.09 4.63
CA CYS A 283 -3.52 33.91 5.05
C CYS A 283 -4.86 33.30 4.63
N LEU A 284 -4.94 32.79 3.40
CA LEU A 284 -6.14 32.12 2.89
C LEU A 284 -6.43 30.80 3.62
N ILE A 285 -5.40 30.02 3.95
CA ILE A 285 -5.54 28.81 4.78
C ILE A 285 -6.09 29.16 6.18
N ILE A 286 -5.61 30.25 6.79
CA ILE A 286 -6.15 30.73 8.08
C ILE A 286 -7.62 31.12 7.92
N PHE A 287 -7.98 31.88 6.87
CA PHE A 287 -9.38 32.25 6.63
C PHE A 287 -10.27 31.03 6.37
N CYS A 288 -9.79 30.04 5.62
CA CYS A 288 -10.48 28.76 5.45
C CYS A 288 -10.72 28.08 6.80
N THR A 289 -9.70 28.03 7.66
CA THR A 289 -9.82 27.49 9.03
C THR A 289 -10.86 28.26 9.85
N LEU A 290 -10.85 29.60 9.78
CA LEU A 290 -11.83 30.42 10.47
C LEU A 290 -13.26 30.19 9.98
N VAL A 291 -13.45 30.01 8.68
CA VAL A 291 -14.77 29.76 8.08
C VAL A 291 -15.28 28.36 8.39
N THR A 292 -14.40 27.36 8.30
CA THR A 292 -14.77 25.95 8.47
C THR A 292 -14.93 25.54 9.92
N ARG A 293 -14.16 26.14 10.84
CA ARG A 293 -14.10 25.71 12.25
C ARG A 293 -14.54 26.77 13.25
N HIS A 294 -14.35 28.06 12.94
CA HIS A 294 -14.56 29.17 13.88
C HIS A 294 -15.55 30.22 13.37
N ARG A 295 -16.55 29.79 12.60
CA ARG A 295 -17.48 30.67 11.87
C ARG A 295 -18.13 31.73 12.75
N LYS A 296 -18.57 31.32 13.95
CA LYS A 296 -19.09 32.18 15.04
C LYS A 296 -18.21 33.39 15.39
N HIS A 297 -16.94 33.38 15.04
CA HIS A 297 -15.97 34.46 15.30
C HIS A 297 -15.54 35.19 14.02
N ALA A 298 -15.85 34.64 12.85
CA ALA A 298 -15.49 35.17 11.54
C ALA A 298 -16.65 35.86 10.79
N ASP A 299 -17.90 35.73 11.25
CA ASP A 299 -19.08 36.28 10.57
C ASP A 299 -18.96 37.76 10.20
N ASN A 300 -18.44 38.58 11.11
CA ASN A 300 -18.23 40.02 10.86
C ASN A 300 -17.17 40.31 9.78
N GLN A 301 -16.26 39.37 9.52
CA GLN A 301 -15.22 39.47 8.49
C GLN A 301 -15.59 38.72 7.20
N MET A 302 -16.67 37.94 7.21
CA MET A 302 -17.03 37.01 6.14
C MET A 302 -17.13 37.70 4.78
N LEU A 303 -17.83 38.84 4.70
CA LEU A 303 -17.95 39.61 3.46
C LEU A 303 -16.60 40.04 2.88
N HIS A 304 -15.64 40.40 3.74
CA HIS A 304 -14.29 40.78 3.32
C HIS A 304 -13.47 39.57 2.86
N ILE A 305 -13.60 38.43 3.54
CA ILE A 305 -12.99 37.16 3.13
C ILE A 305 -13.48 36.80 1.72
N VAL A 306 -14.80 36.82 1.50
CA VAL A 306 -15.41 36.49 0.21
C VAL A 306 -14.94 37.42 -0.91
N ASN A 307 -14.94 38.73 -0.67
CA ASN A 307 -14.47 39.70 -1.67
C ASN A 307 -12.99 39.51 -2.03
N CYS A 308 -12.14 39.21 -1.05
CA CYS A 308 -10.72 38.92 -1.29
C CYS A 308 -10.54 37.64 -2.10
N VAL A 309 -11.26 36.58 -1.73
CA VAL A 309 -11.25 35.28 -2.42
C VAL A 309 -11.70 35.44 -3.87
N ILE A 310 -12.77 36.21 -4.15
CA ILE A 310 -13.24 36.49 -5.51
C ILE A 310 -12.21 37.27 -6.33
N ARG A 311 -11.54 38.24 -5.72
CA ARG A 311 -10.50 39.01 -6.41
C ARG A 311 -9.32 38.11 -6.77
N ILE A 312 -8.87 37.28 -5.82
CA ILE A 312 -7.75 36.36 -6.03
C ILE A 312 -8.13 35.25 -7.00
N SER A 313 -9.35 34.71 -6.94
CA SER A 313 -9.81 33.66 -7.85
C SER A 313 -9.79 34.08 -9.31
N LYS A 314 -10.11 35.35 -9.60
CA LYS A 314 -10.00 35.95 -10.94
C LYS A 314 -8.58 35.98 -11.49
N GLN A 315 -7.58 35.81 -10.63
CA GLN A 315 -6.16 35.95 -10.96
C GLN A 315 -5.35 34.67 -10.69
N SER A 316 -5.81 33.75 -9.84
CA SER A 316 -5.14 32.50 -9.45
C SER A 316 -6.08 31.52 -8.72
N ILE A 317 -6.37 30.36 -9.33
CA ILE A 317 -7.25 29.32 -8.77
C ILE A 317 -6.59 28.46 -7.69
N HIS A 318 -5.25 28.29 -7.75
CA HIS A 318 -4.47 27.44 -6.83
C HIS A 318 -4.63 27.77 -5.33
N LEU A 319 -5.26 28.90 -5.00
CA LEU A 319 -5.38 29.44 -3.66
C LEU A 319 -6.76 29.21 -3.02
N LEU A 320 -7.70 28.56 -3.74
CA LEU A 320 -9.07 28.35 -3.30
C LEU A 320 -9.25 27.03 -2.54
N GLN A 321 -9.05 27.06 -1.22
CA GLN A 321 -9.63 26.07 -0.31
C GLN A 321 -10.77 26.75 0.45
N GLY A 322 -12.04 26.46 0.13
CA GLY A 322 -13.23 27.03 0.80
C GLY A 322 -14.29 27.64 -0.13
N TRP A 323 -14.82 26.87 -1.08
CA TRP A 323 -15.71 27.32 -2.17
C TRP A 323 -17.16 27.63 -1.77
N ARG A 324 -17.62 27.23 -0.57
CA ARG A 324 -19.03 27.38 -0.15
C ARG A 324 -19.51 28.84 -0.08
N LEU A 325 -18.60 29.81 -0.10
CA LEU A 325 -18.91 31.23 0.03
C LEU A 325 -19.05 32.00 -1.30
N VAL A 326 -18.70 31.37 -2.42
CA VAL A 326 -18.72 32.02 -3.76
C VAL A 326 -19.99 31.73 -4.56
N SER A 327 -21.00 31.09 -3.96
CA SER A 327 -22.27 30.69 -4.61
C SER A 327 -22.97 31.78 -5.41
N PRO A 328 -23.11 33.02 -4.90
CA PRO A 328 -23.72 34.11 -5.67
C PRO A 328 -22.92 34.55 -6.91
N HIS A 329 -21.66 34.13 -7.02
CA HIS A 329 -20.71 34.55 -8.05
C HIS A 329 -20.26 33.42 -8.98
N PHE A 330 -20.89 32.24 -8.90
CA PHE A 330 -20.51 31.07 -9.70
C PHE A 330 -20.44 31.36 -11.21
N SER A 331 -21.33 32.19 -11.77
CA SER A 331 -21.23 32.58 -13.19
C SER A 331 -19.95 33.34 -13.49
N SER A 332 -19.60 34.33 -12.66
CA SER A 332 -18.36 35.09 -12.87
C SER A 332 -17.14 34.23 -12.63
N LEU A 333 -17.19 33.30 -11.67
CA LEU A 333 -16.09 32.38 -11.37
C LEU A 333 -15.86 31.39 -12.52
N MET A 334 -16.95 30.93 -13.15
CA MET A 334 -16.90 30.07 -14.33
C MET A 334 -16.17 30.77 -15.49
N ASP A 335 -16.58 32.00 -15.81
CA ASP A 335 -16.03 32.80 -16.91
C ASP A 335 -14.57 33.22 -16.69
N SER A 336 -14.23 33.65 -15.47
CA SER A 336 -12.96 34.36 -15.22
C SER A 336 -11.86 33.51 -14.61
N ALA A 337 -12.18 32.33 -14.10
CA ALA A 337 -11.23 31.48 -13.39
C ALA A 337 -11.32 30.02 -13.86
N ILE A 338 -12.45 29.35 -13.60
CA ILE A 338 -12.57 27.89 -13.79
C ILE A 338 -12.33 27.51 -15.25
N PHE A 339 -13.13 28.03 -16.18
CA PHE A 339 -13.04 27.61 -17.58
C PHE A 339 -11.69 27.97 -18.25
N PRO A 340 -11.10 29.17 -18.04
CA PRO A 340 -9.75 29.47 -18.54
C PRO A 340 -8.66 28.50 -18.06
N ALA A 341 -8.77 27.94 -16.85
CA ALA A 341 -7.81 26.95 -16.35
C ALA A 341 -8.03 25.54 -16.91
N LEU A 342 -9.20 25.25 -17.47
CA LEU A 342 -9.52 23.97 -18.12
C LEU A 342 -9.09 23.95 -19.59
N ALA A 343 -9.11 25.11 -20.26
CA ALA A 343 -8.77 25.22 -21.67
C ALA A 343 -7.34 24.73 -21.98
N LEU A 344 -7.14 24.26 -23.22
CA LEU A 344 -5.83 23.87 -23.72
C LEU A 344 -4.94 25.11 -23.81
N ASN A 345 -3.73 25.03 -23.27
CA ASN A 345 -2.77 26.12 -23.26
C ASN A 345 -1.47 25.73 -23.99
N GLU A 346 -0.61 26.73 -24.26
CA GLU A 346 0.65 26.52 -24.99
C GLU A 346 1.60 25.56 -24.27
N LYS A 347 1.55 25.49 -22.93
CA LYS A 347 2.36 24.54 -22.16
C LYS A 347 1.90 23.11 -22.39
N ASP A 348 0.60 22.85 -22.50
CA ASP A 348 0.10 21.50 -22.80
C ASP A 348 0.54 21.03 -24.19
N ILE A 349 0.58 21.94 -25.17
CA ILE A 349 1.06 21.65 -26.53
C ILE A 349 2.56 21.36 -26.50
N ALA A 350 3.35 22.19 -25.80
CA ALA A 350 4.78 21.96 -25.63
C ALA A 350 5.07 20.64 -24.90
N ASP A 351 4.34 20.37 -23.80
CA ASP A 351 4.47 19.12 -23.06
C ASP A 351 4.14 17.92 -23.99
N TRP A 352 3.10 18.00 -24.84
CA TRP A 352 2.80 16.92 -25.80
C TRP A 352 3.91 16.68 -26.84
N GLU A 353 4.57 17.74 -27.31
CA GLU A 353 5.65 17.65 -28.30
C GLU A 353 6.99 17.22 -27.69
N GLU A 354 7.29 17.63 -26.45
CA GLU A 354 8.57 17.41 -25.79
C GLU A 354 8.57 16.17 -24.88
N ASP A 355 7.47 15.88 -24.18
CA ASP A 355 7.34 14.82 -23.17
C ASP A 355 5.86 14.39 -23.01
N THR A 356 5.44 13.42 -23.82
CA THR A 356 4.06 12.91 -23.83
C THR A 356 3.62 12.34 -22.48
N ASP A 357 4.54 11.77 -21.70
CA ASP A 357 4.24 11.19 -20.39
C ASP A 357 3.95 12.32 -19.39
N GLU A 358 4.68 13.43 -19.46
CA GLU A 358 4.38 14.64 -18.70
C GLU A 358 3.04 15.28 -19.09
N TYR A 359 2.69 15.29 -20.37
CA TYR A 359 1.36 15.70 -20.79
C TYR A 359 0.27 14.81 -20.17
N MET A 360 0.38 13.48 -20.31
CA MET A 360 -0.64 12.53 -19.86
C MET A 360 -0.86 12.65 -18.35
N ARG A 361 0.23 12.62 -17.56
CA ARG A 361 0.20 12.75 -16.10
C ARG A 361 -0.49 14.04 -15.61
N LYS A 362 -0.37 15.14 -16.35
CA LYS A 362 -1.00 16.42 -15.99
C LYS A 362 -2.47 16.53 -16.39
N ASN A 363 -2.88 15.83 -17.46
CA ASN A 363 -4.12 16.11 -18.19
C ASN A 363 -5.14 14.97 -18.22
N LEU A 364 -4.70 13.72 -18.12
CA LEU A 364 -5.55 12.54 -18.20
C LEU A 364 -5.41 11.70 -16.91
N PRO A 365 -5.75 12.27 -15.73
CA PRO A 365 -5.63 11.54 -14.48
C PRO A 365 -6.72 10.45 -14.42
N SER A 366 -6.31 9.21 -14.63
CA SER A 366 -7.01 7.99 -14.20
C SER A 366 -5.95 7.06 -13.61
N GLU A 367 -6.37 5.94 -13.00
CA GLU A 367 -5.54 4.90 -12.36
C GLU A 367 -4.47 4.24 -13.26
N LEU A 368 -4.26 4.77 -14.46
CA LEU A 368 -3.00 4.67 -15.24
C LEU A 368 -1.75 5.16 -14.46
N ASP A 369 -1.93 5.80 -13.30
CA ASP A 369 -0.88 6.32 -12.42
C ASP A 369 -0.07 5.21 -11.69
N ASP A 370 -0.57 3.97 -11.58
CA ASP A 370 0.14 2.85 -10.92
C ASP A 370 1.43 2.42 -11.65
N ILE A 371 1.52 2.73 -12.94
CA ILE A 371 2.70 2.43 -13.77
C ILE A 371 3.86 3.40 -13.47
N SER A 372 3.57 4.58 -12.89
CA SER A 372 4.57 5.63 -12.72
C SER A 372 5.18 5.72 -11.32
N GLY A 373 4.54 5.20 -10.26
CA GLY A 373 5.12 5.19 -8.91
C GLY A 373 5.33 6.58 -8.26
N TRP A 374 4.63 7.64 -8.71
CA TRP A 374 4.76 9.00 -8.15
C TRP A 374 3.41 9.58 -7.73
N ALA A 375 2.75 8.94 -6.75
CA ALA A 375 1.38 9.25 -6.32
C ALA A 375 1.16 10.66 -5.71
N GLU A 376 2.17 11.49 -5.43
CA GLU A 376 1.97 12.60 -4.48
C GLU A 376 2.01 14.05 -4.99
N ASP A 377 2.47 14.39 -6.20
CA ASP A 377 3.05 15.75 -6.38
C ASP A 377 2.62 16.64 -7.57
N LEU A 378 1.37 16.62 -8.02
CA LEU A 378 0.89 17.60 -9.02
C LEU A 378 -0.44 18.30 -8.66
N PHE A 379 -0.36 19.31 -7.77
CA PHE A 379 -1.43 20.32 -7.61
C PHE A 379 -1.44 21.31 -8.79
N THR A 380 -2.01 20.91 -9.94
CA THR A 380 -2.17 21.79 -11.12
C THR A 380 -3.39 22.71 -10.99
N ALA A 381 -3.39 23.82 -11.74
CA ALA A 381 -4.52 24.76 -11.80
C ALA A 381 -5.77 24.06 -12.36
N ARG A 382 -5.56 23.21 -13.37
CA ARG A 382 -6.57 22.41 -14.04
C ARG A 382 -7.22 21.41 -13.09
N LYS A 383 -6.45 20.57 -12.39
CA LYS A 383 -6.98 19.62 -11.38
C LYS A 383 -7.76 20.34 -10.28
N SER A 384 -7.27 21.49 -9.83
CA SER A 384 -8.00 22.34 -8.86
C SER A 384 -9.33 22.88 -9.42
N ALA A 385 -9.36 23.27 -10.70
CA ALA A 385 -10.56 23.75 -11.38
C ALA A 385 -11.58 22.62 -11.63
N ILE A 386 -11.13 21.42 -12.00
CA ILE A 386 -11.94 20.20 -12.16
C ILE A 386 -12.62 19.86 -10.84
N ASN A 387 -11.84 19.72 -9.76
CA ASN A 387 -12.38 19.37 -8.44
C ASN A 387 -13.38 20.43 -7.95
N LEU A 388 -13.05 21.71 -8.14
CA LEU A 388 -13.97 22.79 -7.80
C LEU A 388 -15.26 22.70 -8.64
N LEU A 389 -15.16 22.43 -9.95
CA LEU A 389 -16.30 22.32 -10.85
C LEU A 389 -17.25 21.18 -10.44
N GLY A 390 -16.72 19.99 -10.15
CA GLY A 390 -17.53 18.84 -9.72
C GLY A 390 -18.33 19.14 -8.46
N VAL A 391 -17.65 19.71 -7.46
CA VAL A 391 -18.30 20.11 -6.21
C VAL A 391 -19.32 21.25 -6.41
N LEU A 392 -19.04 22.19 -7.31
CA LEU A 392 -19.99 23.25 -7.67
C LEU A 392 -21.24 22.69 -8.33
N ALA A 393 -21.11 21.71 -9.22
CA ALA A 393 -22.22 21.16 -9.97
C ALA A 393 -23.25 20.47 -9.07
N LEU A 394 -22.78 19.77 -8.03
CA LEU A 394 -23.62 19.09 -7.03
C LEU A 394 -24.31 20.07 -6.05
N SER A 395 -23.89 21.33 -5.99
CA SER A 395 -24.45 22.30 -5.05
C SER A 395 -25.90 22.71 -5.39
N LYS A 396 -26.73 22.91 -4.36
CA LYS A 396 -28.13 23.35 -4.51
C LYS A 396 -28.20 24.71 -5.21
N GLY A 397 -29.03 24.82 -6.25
CA GLY A 397 -29.25 26.06 -6.98
C GLY A 397 -30.02 27.11 -6.17
N PRO A 398 -30.00 28.40 -6.59
CA PRO A 398 -30.84 29.42 -5.97
C PRO A 398 -32.31 29.00 -6.06
N PRO A 399 -33.14 29.25 -5.03
CA PRO A 399 -34.55 28.91 -5.08
C PRO A 399 -35.20 29.64 -6.26
N VAL A 400 -35.60 28.87 -7.28
CA VAL A 400 -36.31 29.41 -8.44
C VAL A 400 -37.71 29.79 -7.95
N VAL A 401 -37.89 31.05 -7.56
CA VAL A 401 -39.22 31.61 -7.33
C VAL A 401 -39.88 31.73 -8.70
N SER A 402 -40.52 30.65 -9.14
CA SER A 402 -41.38 30.67 -10.31
C SER A 402 -42.54 31.62 -10.03
N ALA A 403 -42.43 32.84 -10.52
CA ALA A 403 -43.50 33.85 -10.49
C ALA A 403 -44.62 33.49 -11.49
N ALA A 404 -45.17 32.28 -11.43
CA ALA A 404 -46.33 31.85 -12.20
C ALA A 404 -46.92 30.52 -11.71
N SER A 405 -47.50 30.47 -10.51
CA SER A 405 -48.65 29.57 -10.27
C SER A 405 -49.42 30.01 -9.01
N LYS A 406 -50.57 30.66 -9.23
CA LYS A 406 -51.61 30.69 -8.20
C LYS A 406 -52.09 29.25 -7.99
N ARG A 407 -51.94 28.77 -6.75
CA ARG A 407 -52.51 27.55 -6.16
C ARG A 407 -53.62 26.88 -6.99
N LYS A 408 -53.43 25.60 -7.30
CA LYS A 408 -54.49 24.60 -7.27
C LYS A 408 -54.03 23.48 -6.32
N LYS A 409 -54.75 23.33 -5.22
CA LYS A 409 -54.53 22.34 -4.16
C LYS A 409 -54.97 20.98 -4.69
N GLY A 410 -54.07 20.00 -4.67
CA GLY A 410 -54.36 18.60 -4.97
C GLY A 410 -53.60 18.09 -6.20
N ASP A 411 -52.31 17.82 -6.04
CA ASP A 411 -51.65 16.68 -6.68
C ASP A 411 -50.31 16.41 -5.95
N LYS A 412 -50.20 15.29 -5.26
CA LYS A 412 -48.93 14.81 -4.68
C LYS A 412 -48.22 14.03 -5.79
N SER A 413 -47.53 14.72 -6.71
CA SER A 413 -46.56 14.05 -7.58
C SER A 413 -45.23 13.92 -6.82
N LYS A 414 -44.70 12.68 -6.77
CA LYS A 414 -43.38 12.30 -6.24
C LYS A 414 -42.27 13.29 -6.66
N GLY A 415 -41.33 13.51 -5.73
CA GLY A 415 -40.38 14.62 -5.71
C GLY A 415 -39.62 14.88 -7.00
N LYS A 416 -39.74 16.12 -7.50
CA LYS A 416 -38.70 16.71 -8.35
C LYS A 416 -37.64 17.31 -7.42
N GLY A 417 -36.48 16.67 -7.34
CA GLY A 417 -35.30 17.21 -6.68
C GLY A 417 -35.03 18.65 -7.11
N GLY A 418 -34.68 19.51 -6.16
CA GLY A 418 -34.35 20.91 -6.45
C GLY A 418 -33.26 21.01 -7.52
N SER A 419 -33.39 21.96 -8.44
CA SER A 419 -32.42 22.11 -9.53
C SER A 419 -31.06 22.52 -8.98
N CYS A 420 -30.03 21.78 -9.37
CA CYS A 420 -28.65 21.99 -8.94
C CYS A 420 -27.96 23.05 -9.80
N ILE A 421 -26.84 23.59 -9.33
CA ILE A 421 -26.01 24.53 -10.09
C ILE A 421 -25.49 23.89 -11.39
N GLY A 422 -25.23 22.58 -11.39
CA GLY A 422 -24.87 21.82 -12.59
C GLY A 422 -25.84 22.05 -13.75
N GLU A 423 -27.14 21.85 -13.51
CA GLU A 423 -28.19 22.06 -14.50
C GLU A 423 -28.44 23.53 -14.84
N LEU A 424 -28.46 24.39 -13.83
CA LEU A 424 -28.89 25.78 -14.01
C LEU A 424 -27.81 26.66 -14.66
N LEU A 425 -26.54 26.32 -14.44
CA LEU A 425 -25.42 27.19 -14.79
C LEU A 425 -24.33 26.46 -15.57
N VAL A 426 -23.85 25.31 -15.09
CA VAL A 426 -22.68 24.64 -15.67
C VAL A 426 -22.98 24.10 -17.07
N ILE A 427 -24.01 23.26 -17.22
CA ILE A 427 -24.38 22.67 -18.51
C ILE A 427 -24.77 23.74 -19.55
N PRO A 428 -25.60 24.76 -19.21
CA PRO A 428 -25.87 25.88 -20.12
C PRO A 428 -24.62 26.67 -20.50
N PHE A 429 -23.64 26.80 -19.59
CA PHE A 429 -22.38 27.48 -19.88
C PHE A 429 -21.56 26.71 -20.91
N LEU A 430 -21.34 25.41 -20.70
CA LEU A 430 -20.58 24.54 -21.61
C LEU A 430 -21.24 24.40 -22.98
N SER A 431 -22.58 24.48 -23.02
CA SER A 431 -23.36 24.43 -24.26
C SER A 431 -23.10 25.61 -25.23
N LYS A 432 -22.52 26.72 -24.74
CA LYS A 432 -22.18 27.90 -25.58
C LYS A 432 -21.06 27.60 -26.60
N PHE A 433 -20.25 26.58 -26.34
CA PHE A 433 -19.12 26.21 -27.17
C PHE A 433 -19.54 25.05 -28.09
N PRO A 434 -19.63 25.24 -29.42
CA PRO A 434 -19.99 24.17 -30.35
C PRO A 434 -18.82 23.20 -30.57
N VAL A 435 -19.12 22.00 -31.11
CA VAL A 435 -18.11 21.05 -31.59
C VAL A 435 -17.26 21.75 -32.69
N PRO A 436 -15.93 21.64 -32.67
CA PRO A 436 -15.04 22.19 -33.68
C PRO A 436 -15.35 21.72 -35.11
N SER A 437 -14.98 22.52 -36.11
CA SER A 437 -15.11 22.17 -37.53
C SER A 437 -13.99 21.22 -37.98
N HIS A 438 -14.17 20.58 -39.14
CA HIS A 438 -13.16 19.72 -39.76
C HIS A 438 -11.83 20.44 -39.99
N GLY A 439 -10.71 19.82 -39.56
CA GLY A 439 -9.36 20.32 -39.82
C GLY A 439 -8.97 21.59 -39.06
N GLU A 440 -9.64 21.93 -37.97
CA GLU A 440 -9.23 23.03 -37.09
C GLU A 440 -7.94 22.68 -36.33
N ASP A 441 -7.02 23.65 -36.29
CA ASP A 441 -5.72 23.51 -35.63
C ASP A 441 -5.82 23.57 -34.10
N ALA A 442 -4.89 22.93 -33.38
CA ALA A 442 -4.81 22.92 -31.92
C ALA A 442 -4.61 24.32 -31.33
N SER A 443 -3.94 25.22 -32.06
CA SER A 443 -3.80 26.63 -31.66
C SER A 443 -5.09 27.45 -31.81
N SER A 444 -6.12 26.90 -32.45
CA SER A 444 -7.37 27.61 -32.65
C SER A 444 -8.15 27.73 -31.33
N LYS A 445 -8.75 28.91 -31.13
CA LYS A 445 -9.56 29.17 -29.93
C LYS A 445 -10.78 28.23 -29.82
N ALA A 446 -11.25 27.67 -30.94
CA ALA A 446 -12.34 26.71 -30.95
C ALA A 446 -11.89 25.37 -30.35
N VAL A 447 -10.76 24.80 -30.80
CA VAL A 447 -10.19 23.57 -30.21
C VAL A 447 -9.79 23.79 -28.76
N GLN A 448 -9.11 24.89 -28.41
CA GLN A 448 -8.70 25.17 -27.04
C GLN A 448 -9.86 25.26 -26.05
N ASN A 449 -10.94 25.96 -26.45
CA ASN A 449 -12.14 26.03 -25.62
C ASN A 449 -12.85 24.68 -25.55
N TYR A 450 -12.92 23.93 -26.66
CA TYR A 450 -13.60 22.65 -26.67
C TYR A 450 -12.88 21.60 -25.83
N PHE A 451 -11.54 21.61 -25.82
CA PHE A 451 -10.74 20.85 -24.87
C PHE A 451 -11.15 21.19 -23.43
N GLY A 452 -11.27 22.48 -23.09
CA GLY A 452 -11.77 22.90 -21.78
C GLY A 452 -13.19 22.42 -21.45
N VAL A 453 -14.06 22.27 -22.47
CA VAL A 453 -15.39 21.66 -22.30
C VAL A 453 -15.29 20.17 -22.00
N LEU A 454 -14.40 19.44 -22.69
CA LEU A 454 -14.18 18.01 -22.42
C LEU A 454 -13.62 17.81 -21.01
N MET A 455 -12.59 18.56 -20.62
CA MET A 455 -12.06 18.53 -19.25
C MET A 455 -13.13 18.86 -18.20
N ALA A 456 -14.04 19.79 -18.51
CA ALA A 456 -15.17 20.09 -17.65
C ALA A 456 -16.12 18.90 -17.50
N TYR A 457 -16.42 18.15 -18.57
CA TYR A 457 -17.26 16.96 -18.47
C TYR A 457 -16.63 15.85 -17.64
N GLY A 458 -15.33 15.62 -17.77
CA GLY A 458 -14.63 14.67 -16.88
C GLY A 458 -14.71 15.07 -15.41
N GLY A 459 -14.60 16.37 -15.10
CA GLY A 459 -14.83 16.90 -13.75
C GLY A 459 -16.28 16.86 -13.24
N LEU A 460 -17.22 16.42 -14.06
CA LEU A 460 -18.64 16.29 -13.71
C LEU A 460 -19.07 14.83 -13.54
N GLN A 461 -18.13 13.89 -13.36
CA GLN A 461 -18.40 12.45 -13.24
C GLN A 461 -19.50 12.13 -12.23
N ASP A 462 -19.38 12.57 -10.97
CA ASP A 462 -20.41 12.35 -9.93
C ASP A 462 -21.77 12.92 -10.34
N PHE A 463 -21.76 14.15 -10.84
CA PHE A 463 -22.97 14.86 -11.28
C PHE A 463 -23.67 14.17 -12.47
N LEU A 464 -22.90 13.61 -13.41
CA LEU A 464 -23.40 12.91 -14.58
C LEU A 464 -23.84 11.48 -14.25
N SER A 465 -23.20 10.85 -13.26
CA SER A 465 -23.54 9.51 -12.77
C SER A 465 -24.94 9.46 -12.15
N GLU A 466 -25.32 10.52 -11.42
CA GLU A 466 -26.70 10.70 -10.92
C GLU A 466 -27.72 10.98 -12.05
N ARG A 467 -27.27 11.33 -13.26
CA ARG A 467 -28.11 11.82 -14.37
C ARG A 467 -27.76 11.16 -15.69
N LYS A 468 -27.91 9.84 -15.74
CA LYS A 468 -27.59 9.00 -16.90
C LYS A 468 -28.13 9.55 -18.22
N ASP A 469 -29.39 9.98 -18.29
CA ASP A 469 -29.98 10.55 -19.52
C ASP A 469 -29.20 11.75 -20.09
N LEU A 470 -28.69 12.61 -19.21
CA LEU A 470 -27.88 13.76 -19.59
C LEU A 470 -26.50 13.30 -20.09
N ALA A 471 -25.87 12.35 -19.38
CA ALA A 471 -24.58 11.76 -19.78
C ALA A 471 -24.69 11.14 -21.18
N VAL A 472 -25.71 10.32 -21.44
CA VAL A 472 -25.98 9.71 -22.77
C VAL A 472 -26.14 10.77 -23.85
N THR A 473 -26.90 11.83 -23.57
CA THR A 473 -27.13 12.92 -24.52
C THR A 473 -25.84 13.68 -24.85
N LEU A 474 -24.98 13.90 -23.85
CA LEU A 474 -23.68 14.55 -24.02
C LEU A 474 -22.74 13.66 -24.84
N ILE A 475 -22.62 12.38 -24.51
CA ILE A 475 -21.74 11.45 -25.23
C ILE A 475 -22.14 11.37 -26.70
N ARG A 476 -23.44 11.20 -26.99
CA ARG A 476 -23.97 11.11 -28.35
C ARG A 476 -23.76 12.38 -29.17
N ASN A 477 -24.01 13.56 -28.60
CA ASN A 477 -24.08 14.80 -29.37
C ASN A 477 -22.81 15.67 -29.28
N ARG A 478 -21.91 15.38 -28.33
CA ARG A 478 -20.75 16.22 -28.02
C ARG A 478 -19.42 15.46 -28.05
N ILE A 479 -19.42 14.15 -27.76
CA ILE A 479 -18.18 13.35 -27.71
C ILE A 479 -18.01 12.51 -28.97
N LEU A 480 -18.96 11.62 -29.28
CA LEU A 480 -18.89 10.76 -30.47
C LEU A 480 -18.66 11.50 -31.79
N PRO A 481 -19.23 12.71 -32.04
CA PRO A 481 -18.95 13.46 -33.26
C PRO A 481 -17.46 13.75 -33.51
N LEU A 482 -16.61 13.80 -32.47
CA LEU A 482 -15.18 14.04 -32.59
C LEU A 482 -14.45 12.95 -33.37
N TYR A 483 -14.90 11.69 -33.28
CA TYR A 483 -14.27 10.55 -33.98
C TYR A 483 -14.58 10.53 -35.49
N TYR A 484 -15.58 11.30 -35.92
CA TYR A 484 -15.98 11.45 -37.33
C TYR A 484 -15.41 12.73 -37.97
N LEU A 485 -14.72 13.58 -37.20
CA LEU A 485 -13.96 14.71 -37.74
C LEU A 485 -12.68 14.18 -38.43
N ASP A 486 -12.40 14.70 -39.61
CA ASP A 486 -11.25 14.31 -40.44
C ASP A 486 -10.55 15.57 -41.01
N PRO A 487 -9.32 15.91 -40.58
CA PRO A 487 -8.66 15.40 -39.36
C PRO A 487 -9.26 16.04 -38.09
N CYS A 488 -9.23 15.30 -36.98
CA CYS A 488 -9.58 15.78 -35.65
C CYS A 488 -8.30 15.99 -34.83
N SER A 489 -8.33 16.95 -33.90
CA SER A 489 -7.19 17.24 -33.03
C SER A 489 -6.91 16.08 -32.06
N PRO A 490 -5.68 15.52 -32.00
CA PRO A 490 -5.32 14.43 -31.07
C PRO A 490 -5.61 14.75 -29.59
N TYR A 491 -5.45 16.01 -29.18
CA TYR A 491 -5.79 16.51 -27.84
C TYR A 491 -7.28 16.29 -27.50
N LEU A 492 -8.18 16.48 -28.47
CA LEU A 492 -9.61 16.27 -28.28
C LEU A 492 -9.98 14.79 -28.25
N ILE A 493 -9.37 13.97 -29.10
CA ILE A 493 -9.65 12.53 -29.16
C ILE A 493 -9.16 11.84 -27.88
N SER A 494 -7.94 12.16 -27.42
CA SER A 494 -7.41 11.60 -26.17
C SER A 494 -8.27 11.94 -24.96
N THR A 495 -8.70 13.20 -24.83
CA THR A 495 -9.61 13.62 -23.77
C THR A 495 -11.01 12.98 -23.91
N ALA A 496 -11.49 12.78 -25.14
CA ALA A 496 -12.75 12.09 -25.39
C ALA A 496 -12.70 10.62 -24.96
N ASN A 497 -11.60 9.91 -25.25
CA ASN A 497 -11.39 8.53 -24.81
C ASN A 497 -11.48 8.44 -23.28
N TRP A 498 -10.72 9.29 -22.57
CA TRP A 498 -10.72 9.33 -21.10
C TRP A 498 -12.12 9.53 -20.52
N ILE A 499 -12.91 10.47 -21.05
CA ILE A 499 -14.28 10.71 -20.56
C ILE A 499 -15.20 9.50 -20.79
N ILE A 500 -15.02 8.79 -21.90
CA ILE A 500 -15.81 7.58 -22.17
C ILE A 500 -15.54 6.51 -21.11
N GLY A 501 -14.26 6.30 -20.74
CA GLY A 501 -13.89 5.41 -19.64
C GLY A 501 -14.52 5.85 -18.33
N GLN A 502 -14.29 7.10 -17.92
CA GLN A 502 -14.79 7.64 -16.64
C GLN A 502 -16.32 7.59 -16.49
N LEU A 503 -17.07 7.53 -17.59
CA LEU A 503 -18.54 7.45 -17.59
C LEU A 503 -19.06 6.04 -17.93
N ALA A 504 -18.24 4.98 -17.82
CA ALA A 504 -18.59 3.61 -18.14
C ALA A 504 -19.97 3.18 -17.58
N LEU A 505 -20.21 3.43 -16.29
CA LEU A 505 -21.45 3.08 -15.57
C LEU A 505 -22.71 3.85 -16.05
N CYS A 506 -22.53 4.89 -16.87
CA CYS A 506 -23.60 5.70 -17.45
C CYS A 506 -24.00 5.25 -18.86
N LEU A 507 -23.23 4.35 -19.49
CA LEU A 507 -23.39 4.03 -20.91
C LEU A 507 -24.53 3.04 -21.16
N PRO A 508 -25.43 3.33 -22.11
CA PRO A 508 -26.47 2.39 -22.50
C PRO A 508 -25.91 1.36 -23.48
N GLU A 509 -26.43 0.14 -23.45
CA GLU A 509 -26.05 -0.94 -24.37
C GLU A 509 -26.23 -0.54 -25.85
N ALA A 510 -27.25 0.26 -26.17
CA ALA A 510 -27.54 0.73 -27.53
C ALA A 510 -26.42 1.55 -28.19
N MET A 511 -25.45 2.08 -27.42
CA MET A 511 -24.31 2.83 -27.94
C MET A 511 -23.01 2.02 -27.97
N CYS A 512 -23.04 0.76 -27.51
CA CYS A 512 -21.85 -0.06 -27.30
C CYS A 512 -21.02 -0.21 -28.59
N THR A 513 -21.67 -0.55 -29.69
CA THR A 513 -21.00 -0.70 -31.00
C THR A 513 -20.32 0.59 -31.46
N ASP A 514 -20.98 1.75 -31.33
CA ASP A 514 -20.42 3.03 -31.76
C ASP A 514 -19.22 3.45 -30.90
N ILE A 515 -19.30 3.19 -29.58
CA ILE A 515 -18.25 3.49 -28.61
C ILE A 515 -17.02 2.63 -28.86
N TYR A 516 -17.19 1.31 -28.92
CA TYR A 516 -16.06 0.39 -29.17
C TYR A 516 -15.42 0.62 -30.55
N ASN A 517 -16.22 0.88 -31.60
CA ASN A 517 -15.67 1.24 -32.90
C ASN A 517 -14.85 2.54 -32.86
N SER A 518 -15.30 3.52 -32.08
CA SER A 518 -14.60 4.80 -31.91
C SER A 518 -13.28 4.63 -31.15
N LEU A 519 -13.29 3.86 -30.05
CA LEU A 519 -12.10 3.57 -29.26
C LEU A 519 -11.10 2.69 -30.01
N MET A 520 -11.54 1.64 -30.72
CA MET A 520 -10.66 0.82 -31.56
C MET A 520 -10.04 1.62 -32.71
N LYS A 521 -10.77 2.57 -33.29
CA LYS A 521 -10.22 3.51 -34.29
C LYS A 521 -9.16 4.42 -33.66
N ALA A 522 -9.36 4.87 -32.43
CA ALA A 522 -8.38 5.69 -31.71
C ALA A 522 -7.13 4.90 -31.32
N LEU A 523 -7.30 3.65 -30.89
CA LEU A 523 -6.21 2.73 -30.56
C LEU A 523 -5.35 2.39 -31.80
N SER A 524 -5.97 2.36 -32.99
CA SER A 524 -5.30 2.09 -34.27
C SER A 524 -4.77 3.33 -34.97
N MET A 525 -4.78 4.51 -34.33
CA MET A 525 -4.39 5.77 -34.97
C MET A 525 -2.88 5.79 -35.22
N GLU A 526 -2.48 6.14 -36.44
CA GLU A 526 -1.08 6.32 -36.80
C GLU A 526 -0.60 7.72 -36.42
N ASP A 527 0.71 7.85 -36.16
CA ASP A 527 1.32 9.15 -35.88
C ASP A 527 1.28 10.04 -37.12
N ALA A 528 1.04 11.34 -36.91
CA ALA A 528 1.16 12.33 -37.95
C ALA A 528 2.64 12.75 -38.10
N GLU A 529 3.03 13.33 -39.25
CA GLU A 529 4.44 13.65 -39.56
C GLU A 529 5.17 14.44 -38.45
N ASP A 530 4.46 15.30 -37.71
CA ASP A 530 5.03 16.15 -36.64
C ASP A 530 4.36 15.96 -35.25
N VAL A 531 3.39 15.05 -35.10
CA VAL A 531 2.63 14.87 -33.83
C VAL A 531 2.40 13.39 -33.53
N THR A 532 2.92 12.94 -32.39
CA THR A 532 2.68 11.60 -31.87
C THR A 532 1.23 11.42 -31.41
N CYS A 533 0.63 10.30 -31.82
CA CYS A 533 -0.69 9.84 -31.41
C CYS A 533 -0.62 8.90 -30.20
N TYR A 534 0.55 8.74 -29.55
CA TYR A 534 0.72 7.88 -28.38
C TYR A 534 -0.29 8.19 -27.25
N PRO A 535 -0.51 9.46 -26.81
CA PRO A 535 -1.50 9.73 -25.76
C PRO A 535 -2.96 9.42 -26.19
N VAL A 536 -3.26 9.47 -27.49
CA VAL A 536 -4.57 9.04 -28.02
C VAL A 536 -4.74 7.54 -27.87
N ARG A 537 -3.69 6.76 -28.14
CA ARG A 537 -3.68 5.31 -28.03
C ARG A 537 -3.71 4.86 -26.57
N ALA A 538 -2.89 5.47 -25.71
CA ALA A 538 -2.87 5.22 -24.27
C ALA A 538 -4.23 5.50 -23.61
N SER A 539 -4.83 6.65 -23.89
CA SER A 539 -6.16 6.98 -23.37
C SER A 539 -7.28 6.09 -23.92
N ALA A 540 -7.18 5.62 -25.18
CA ALA A 540 -8.10 4.62 -25.71
C ALA A 540 -7.94 3.28 -25.00
N SER A 541 -6.70 2.87 -24.72
CA SER A 541 -6.38 1.65 -23.98
C SER A 541 -7.01 1.66 -22.59
N GLY A 542 -6.73 2.71 -21.81
CA GLY A 542 -7.30 2.87 -20.47
C GLY A 542 -8.83 2.98 -20.47
N ALA A 543 -9.42 3.66 -21.46
CA ALA A 543 -10.87 3.71 -21.58
C ALA A 543 -11.50 2.35 -21.88
N ILE A 544 -10.85 1.50 -22.69
CA ILE A 544 -11.34 0.15 -22.96
C ILE A 544 -11.25 -0.73 -21.72
N ALA A 545 -10.14 -0.66 -20.98
CA ALA A 545 -9.96 -1.40 -19.73
C ALA A 545 -11.06 -1.05 -18.72
N GLU A 546 -11.27 0.24 -18.46
CA GLU A 546 -12.31 0.75 -17.56
C GLU A 546 -13.71 0.28 -17.97
N LEU A 547 -14.03 0.27 -19.27
CA LEU A 547 -15.32 -0.25 -19.75
C LEU A 547 -15.50 -1.74 -19.43
N ILE A 548 -14.45 -2.53 -19.64
CA ILE A 548 -14.47 -3.98 -19.41
C ILE A 548 -14.62 -4.28 -17.92
N GLU A 549 -13.84 -3.63 -17.07
CA GLU A 549 -13.84 -3.80 -15.60
C GLU A 549 -15.19 -3.41 -14.99
N ASN A 550 -15.84 -2.38 -15.53
CA ASN A 550 -17.19 -1.98 -15.13
C ASN A 550 -18.32 -2.80 -15.80
N GLY A 551 -18.00 -3.93 -16.43
CA GLY A 551 -18.97 -4.88 -17.02
C GLY A 551 -19.60 -4.43 -18.33
N TYR A 552 -19.09 -3.39 -18.99
CA TYR A 552 -19.57 -2.91 -20.30
C TYR A 552 -18.86 -3.65 -21.44
N ALA A 553 -19.24 -4.91 -21.69
CA ALA A 553 -18.52 -5.78 -22.62
C ALA A 553 -18.51 -5.32 -24.09
N PRO A 554 -17.41 -5.54 -24.85
CA PRO A 554 -17.34 -5.30 -26.29
C PRO A 554 -18.30 -6.20 -27.08
N PRO A 555 -18.81 -5.71 -28.23
CA PRO A 555 -19.67 -6.50 -29.11
C PRO A 555 -18.89 -7.60 -29.84
N ASP A 556 -17.59 -7.39 -30.09
CA ASP A 556 -16.69 -8.33 -30.76
C ASP A 556 -15.33 -8.36 -30.04
N TRP A 557 -15.17 -9.38 -29.18
CA TRP A 557 -13.94 -9.62 -28.42
C TRP A 557 -12.75 -9.97 -29.30
N VAL A 558 -13.00 -10.68 -30.42
CA VAL A 558 -11.95 -11.15 -31.32
C VAL A 558 -11.38 -9.99 -32.11
N ALA A 559 -12.23 -9.08 -32.59
CA ALA A 559 -11.78 -7.86 -33.25
C ALA A 559 -10.90 -7.02 -32.31
N LEU A 560 -11.33 -6.83 -31.07
CA LEU A 560 -10.56 -6.08 -30.08
C LEU A 560 -9.20 -6.74 -29.79
N LEU A 561 -9.18 -8.05 -29.54
CA LEU A 561 -7.96 -8.83 -29.33
C LEU A 561 -6.97 -8.68 -30.50
N GLN A 562 -7.47 -8.78 -31.74
CA GLN A 562 -6.64 -8.65 -32.94
C GLN A 562 -6.05 -7.24 -33.10
N VAL A 563 -6.82 -6.19 -32.76
CA VAL A 563 -6.30 -4.81 -32.81
C VAL A 563 -5.16 -4.62 -31.80
N VAL A 564 -5.35 -5.05 -30.55
CA VAL A 564 -4.35 -4.92 -29.48
C VAL A 564 -3.07 -5.69 -29.84
N VAL A 565 -3.20 -6.97 -30.18
CA VAL A 565 -2.05 -7.85 -30.48
C VAL A 565 -1.29 -7.40 -31.71
N LYS A 566 -1.98 -6.86 -32.72
CA LYS A 566 -1.32 -6.31 -33.92
C LYS A 566 -0.47 -5.08 -33.59
N ARG A 567 -0.84 -4.32 -32.55
CA ARG A 567 -0.14 -3.07 -32.20
C ARG A 567 1.03 -3.27 -31.25
N ILE A 568 0.97 -4.28 -30.38
CA ILE A 568 2.10 -4.69 -29.55
C ILE A 568 3.33 -4.93 -30.43
N SER A 569 4.41 -4.20 -30.18
CA SER A 569 5.61 -4.23 -31.01
C SER A 569 6.89 -4.06 -30.18
N ALA A 570 8.05 -4.38 -30.76
CA ALA A 570 9.33 -4.17 -30.09
C ALA A 570 9.88 -2.74 -30.29
N GLU A 571 9.17 -1.87 -31.02
CA GLU A 571 9.66 -0.53 -31.39
C GLU A 571 9.26 0.55 -30.37
N ASP A 572 8.12 0.39 -29.70
CA ASP A 572 7.59 1.33 -28.70
C ASP A 572 7.31 0.57 -27.39
N GLU A 573 8.27 0.63 -26.46
CA GLU A 573 8.24 -0.09 -25.19
C GLU A 573 7.12 0.43 -24.28
N ASN A 574 6.96 1.75 -24.17
CA ASN A 574 5.96 2.38 -23.31
C ASN A 574 4.53 2.09 -23.78
N GLU A 575 4.30 2.12 -25.09
CA GLU A 575 3.00 1.71 -25.65
C GLU A 575 2.74 0.22 -25.45
N SER A 576 3.73 -0.62 -25.70
CA SER A 576 3.55 -2.07 -25.57
C SER A 576 3.30 -2.49 -24.14
N ALA A 577 3.88 -1.82 -23.15
CA ALA A 577 3.58 -2.06 -21.73
C ALA A 577 2.10 -1.86 -21.41
N LEU A 578 1.52 -0.73 -21.87
CA LEU A 578 0.09 -0.42 -21.71
C LEU A 578 -0.82 -1.42 -22.44
N LEU A 579 -0.39 -1.86 -23.62
CA LEU A 579 -1.16 -2.82 -24.42
C LEU A 579 -1.10 -4.24 -23.84
N PHE A 580 0.00 -4.61 -23.15
CA PHE A 580 0.07 -5.88 -22.42
C PHE A 580 -0.90 -5.91 -21.23
N GLN A 581 -0.99 -4.82 -20.48
CA GLN A 581 -1.98 -4.70 -19.41
C GLN A 581 -3.41 -4.82 -19.93
N LEU A 582 -3.74 -4.05 -20.98
CA LEU A 582 -5.06 -4.15 -21.62
C LEU A 582 -5.33 -5.58 -22.14
N LEU A 583 -4.30 -6.26 -22.67
CA LEU A 583 -4.43 -7.64 -23.11
C LEU A 583 -4.80 -8.57 -21.94
N GLY A 584 -4.18 -8.39 -20.76
CA GLY A 584 -4.57 -9.08 -19.53
C GLY A 584 -6.05 -8.86 -19.20
N THR A 585 -6.49 -7.60 -19.09
CA THR A 585 -7.90 -7.25 -18.81
C THR A 585 -8.88 -7.86 -19.81
N ILE A 586 -8.54 -7.86 -21.11
CA ILE A 586 -9.38 -8.46 -22.17
C ILE A 586 -9.49 -9.97 -21.98
N VAL A 587 -8.39 -10.64 -21.64
CA VAL A 587 -8.33 -12.09 -21.49
C VAL A 587 -9.14 -12.53 -20.27
N ASP A 588 -8.94 -11.86 -19.13
CA ASP A 588 -9.59 -12.21 -17.86
C ASP A 588 -11.11 -12.03 -17.94
N ALA A 589 -11.57 -10.92 -18.51
CA ALA A 589 -13.00 -10.65 -18.65
C ALA A 589 -13.66 -11.38 -19.83
N GLY A 590 -12.89 -11.75 -20.85
CA GLY A 590 -13.40 -12.34 -22.10
C GLY A 590 -13.88 -13.79 -21.97
N GLN A 591 -13.35 -14.53 -20.98
CA GLN A 591 -13.69 -15.93 -20.69
C GLN A 591 -13.75 -16.78 -21.99
N GLU A 592 -14.80 -17.59 -22.17
CA GLU A 592 -14.99 -18.49 -23.32
C GLU A 592 -14.88 -17.80 -24.69
N LYS A 593 -15.17 -16.50 -24.78
CA LYS A 593 -15.14 -15.74 -26.05
C LYS A 593 -13.73 -15.48 -26.56
N VAL A 594 -12.74 -15.46 -25.67
CA VAL A 594 -11.32 -15.19 -25.99
C VAL A 594 -10.48 -16.47 -25.95
N VAL A 595 -10.80 -17.39 -25.04
CA VAL A 595 -10.05 -18.64 -24.79
C VAL A 595 -9.69 -19.40 -26.08
N ALA A 596 -10.65 -19.60 -26.99
CA ALA A 596 -10.41 -20.35 -28.24
C ALA A 596 -9.31 -19.74 -29.15
N HIS A 597 -8.99 -18.46 -28.95
CA HIS A 597 -7.98 -17.72 -29.71
C HIS A 597 -6.63 -17.62 -28.99
N ILE A 598 -6.54 -17.99 -27.71
CA ILE A 598 -5.32 -17.90 -26.90
C ILE A 598 -4.14 -18.66 -27.55
N PRO A 599 -4.26 -19.94 -27.96
CA PRO A 599 -3.11 -20.68 -28.51
C PRO A 599 -2.48 -20.03 -29.75
N GLY A 600 -3.28 -19.38 -30.60
CA GLY A 600 -2.79 -18.66 -31.78
C GLY A 600 -2.21 -17.28 -31.46
N THR A 601 -2.64 -16.66 -30.36
CA THR A 601 -2.27 -15.30 -29.97
C THR A 601 -0.99 -15.29 -29.13
N VAL A 602 -0.84 -16.27 -28.23
CA VAL A 602 0.31 -16.44 -27.33
C VAL A 602 1.64 -16.46 -28.10
N SER A 603 1.69 -17.09 -29.29
CA SER A 603 2.91 -17.11 -30.10
C SER A 603 3.35 -15.72 -30.59
N ASN A 604 2.41 -14.85 -30.95
CA ASN A 604 2.75 -13.49 -31.41
C ASN A 604 3.26 -12.64 -30.25
N VAL A 605 2.57 -12.70 -29.11
CA VAL A 605 2.94 -11.99 -27.87
C VAL A 605 4.31 -12.44 -27.38
N ALA A 606 4.52 -13.75 -27.29
CA ALA A 606 5.80 -14.36 -26.89
C ALA A 606 6.95 -13.93 -27.80
N ASN A 607 6.75 -13.89 -29.12
CA ASN A 607 7.79 -13.44 -30.05
C ASN A 607 8.18 -11.97 -29.82
N THR A 608 7.22 -11.10 -29.51
CA THR A 608 7.51 -9.71 -29.18
C THR A 608 8.27 -9.59 -27.86
N ILE A 609 7.84 -10.32 -26.81
CA ILE A 609 8.54 -10.36 -25.51
C ILE A 609 9.99 -10.83 -25.69
N ILE A 610 10.22 -11.88 -26.49
CA ILE A 610 11.57 -12.39 -26.77
C ILE A 610 12.47 -11.32 -27.41
N ASN A 611 11.91 -10.44 -28.25
CA ASN A 611 12.66 -9.36 -28.88
C ASN A 611 12.94 -8.19 -27.93
N LEU A 612 12.13 -8.02 -26.88
CA LEU A 612 12.26 -6.99 -25.85
C LEU A 612 13.19 -7.41 -24.69
N LEU A 613 13.51 -8.70 -24.56
CA LEU A 613 14.41 -9.19 -23.53
C LEU A 613 15.82 -8.57 -23.67
N PRO A 614 16.39 -8.00 -22.59
CA PRO A 614 17.71 -7.38 -22.64
C PRO A 614 18.81 -8.43 -22.90
N PRO A 615 19.87 -8.09 -23.65
CA PRO A 615 20.97 -9.00 -23.96
C PRO A 615 21.96 -9.21 -22.79
N VAL A 616 21.88 -8.39 -21.74
CA VAL A 616 22.75 -8.38 -20.55
C VAL A 616 21.85 -8.54 -19.31
N PRO A 617 22.30 -9.19 -18.22
CA PRO A 617 21.54 -9.29 -16.98
C PRO A 617 21.43 -7.92 -16.28
N ASP A 618 20.56 -7.08 -16.80
CA ASP A 618 19.96 -5.96 -16.10
C ASP A 618 18.54 -6.39 -15.69
N PRO A 619 17.93 -5.77 -14.65
CA PRO A 619 16.52 -5.96 -14.35
C PRO A 619 15.67 -5.82 -15.62
N TRP A 620 14.65 -6.67 -15.77
CA TRP A 620 13.82 -6.62 -16.96
C TRP A 620 13.09 -5.28 -17.07
N PRO A 621 13.01 -4.68 -18.28
CA PRO A 621 12.20 -3.49 -18.49
C PRO A 621 10.73 -3.76 -18.14
N GLN A 622 10.02 -2.76 -17.64
CA GLN A 622 8.60 -2.87 -17.29
C GLN A 622 7.74 -3.46 -18.42
N VAL A 623 8.06 -3.15 -19.68
CA VAL A 623 7.35 -3.74 -20.84
C VAL A 623 7.47 -5.27 -20.90
N VAL A 624 8.61 -5.84 -20.50
CA VAL A 624 8.82 -7.29 -20.42
C VAL A 624 8.02 -7.84 -19.25
N GLU A 625 8.06 -7.19 -18.09
CA GLU A 625 7.32 -7.59 -16.89
C GLU A 625 5.81 -7.67 -17.17
N GLN A 626 5.24 -6.60 -17.73
CA GLN A 626 3.83 -6.58 -18.15
C GLN A 626 3.53 -7.62 -19.24
N GLY A 627 4.49 -7.91 -20.11
CA GLY A 627 4.39 -8.99 -21.09
C GLY A 627 4.26 -10.37 -20.44
N PHE A 628 5.05 -10.65 -19.39
CA PHE A 628 4.94 -11.89 -18.62
C PHE A 628 3.61 -11.98 -17.87
N ALA A 629 3.17 -10.90 -17.23
CA ALA A 629 1.85 -10.83 -16.59
C ALA A 629 0.71 -11.12 -17.59
N ALA A 630 0.78 -10.57 -18.80
CA ALA A 630 -0.19 -10.87 -19.86
C ALA A 630 -0.18 -12.35 -20.29
N LEU A 631 1.00 -12.99 -20.34
CA LEU A 631 1.09 -14.44 -20.59
C LEU A 631 0.49 -15.27 -19.44
N VAL A 632 0.62 -14.79 -18.20
CA VAL A 632 0.02 -15.41 -17.01
C VAL A 632 -1.51 -15.37 -17.08
N ALA A 633 -2.10 -14.20 -17.36
CA ALA A 633 -3.54 -14.07 -17.56
C ALA A 633 -4.05 -15.03 -18.66
N MET A 634 -3.31 -15.13 -19.78
CA MET A 634 -3.62 -16.05 -20.88
C MET A 634 -3.62 -17.52 -20.48
N VAL A 635 -2.66 -17.95 -19.65
CA VAL A 635 -2.61 -19.36 -19.22
C VAL A 635 -3.66 -19.67 -18.17
N GLN A 636 -3.92 -18.76 -17.23
CA GLN A 636 -4.95 -18.93 -16.21
C GLN A 636 -6.34 -19.01 -16.84
N ALA A 637 -6.64 -18.13 -17.81
CA ALA A 637 -7.88 -18.21 -18.59
C ALA A 637 -7.99 -19.53 -19.36
N TRP A 638 -6.90 -20.03 -19.95
CA TRP A 638 -6.89 -21.32 -20.65
C TRP A 638 -7.08 -22.54 -19.73
N ASP A 639 -6.49 -22.50 -18.54
CA ASP A 639 -6.60 -23.56 -17.53
C ASP A 639 -8.02 -23.63 -16.96
N SER A 640 -8.64 -22.48 -16.68
CA SER A 640 -10.02 -22.39 -16.22
C SER A 640 -11.03 -22.97 -17.22
N SER A 641 -10.66 -23.05 -18.51
CA SER A 641 -11.53 -23.55 -19.59
C SER A 641 -11.38 -25.05 -19.85
N ALA A 642 -10.72 -25.80 -18.98
CA ALA A 642 -10.52 -27.23 -19.15
C ALA A 642 -11.88 -27.96 -19.28
N PRO A 643 -12.09 -28.78 -20.33
CA PRO A 643 -13.38 -29.43 -20.56
C PRO A 643 -13.62 -30.60 -19.58
N ASP A 644 -14.87 -30.76 -19.14
CA ASP A 644 -15.33 -31.89 -18.31
C ASP A 644 -14.99 -33.25 -18.95
N GLU A 645 -14.81 -34.28 -18.10
CA GLU A 645 -14.37 -35.62 -18.51
C GLU A 645 -15.25 -36.27 -19.61
N ASN A 646 -16.50 -35.83 -19.74
CA ASN A 646 -17.50 -36.41 -20.63
C ASN A 646 -17.46 -35.90 -22.09
N LYS A 647 -16.54 -34.98 -22.46
CA LYS A 647 -16.50 -34.35 -23.80
C LYS A 647 -15.19 -34.60 -24.58
N GLU A 648 -15.05 -35.78 -25.18
CA GLU A 648 -13.81 -36.22 -25.87
C GLU A 648 -13.32 -35.30 -27.01
N HIS A 649 -14.22 -34.74 -27.82
CA HIS A 649 -13.83 -33.88 -28.96
C HIS A 649 -13.30 -32.51 -28.50
N GLU A 650 -13.92 -31.91 -27.48
CA GLU A 650 -13.46 -30.65 -26.88
C GLU A 650 -12.11 -30.85 -26.18
N LYS A 651 -11.95 -32.01 -25.51
CA LYS A 651 -10.70 -32.41 -24.87
C LYS A 651 -9.53 -32.51 -25.85
N SER A 652 -9.72 -33.08 -27.04
CA SER A 652 -8.65 -33.19 -28.03
C SER A 652 -8.20 -31.82 -28.57
N ALA A 653 -9.14 -30.90 -28.84
CA ALA A 653 -8.81 -29.55 -29.29
C ALA A 653 -8.10 -28.74 -28.20
N TRP A 654 -8.56 -28.87 -26.95
CA TRP A 654 -7.94 -28.26 -25.79
C TRP A 654 -6.51 -28.80 -25.55
N GLN A 655 -6.28 -30.11 -25.66
CA GLN A 655 -4.93 -30.69 -25.53
C GLN A 655 -3.96 -30.19 -26.61
N LEU A 656 -4.44 -30.01 -27.85
CA LEU A 656 -3.63 -29.41 -28.92
C LEU A 656 -3.26 -27.96 -28.61
N GLY A 657 -4.19 -27.17 -28.08
CA GLY A 657 -3.93 -25.81 -27.63
C GLY A 657 -2.93 -25.76 -26.47
N GLN A 658 -3.12 -26.60 -25.46
CA GLN A 658 -2.21 -26.76 -24.33
C GLN A 658 -0.78 -27.06 -24.78
N THR A 659 -0.63 -27.97 -25.75
CA THR A 659 0.69 -28.33 -26.32
C THR A 659 1.35 -27.12 -27.00
N ALA A 660 0.59 -26.34 -27.78
CA ALA A 660 1.10 -25.15 -28.47
C ALA A 660 1.53 -24.04 -27.50
N ILE A 661 0.73 -23.80 -26.45
CA ILE A 661 1.05 -22.84 -25.39
C ILE A 661 2.33 -23.29 -24.66
N THR A 662 2.39 -24.57 -24.26
CA THR A 662 3.55 -25.16 -23.56
C THR A 662 4.85 -25.00 -24.36
N GLN A 663 4.82 -25.29 -25.67
CA GLN A 663 5.97 -25.09 -26.56
C GLN A 663 6.41 -23.63 -26.63
N THR A 664 5.45 -22.71 -26.66
CA THR A 664 5.71 -21.27 -26.72
C THR A 664 6.35 -20.78 -25.43
N PHE A 665 5.78 -21.11 -24.27
CA PHE A 665 6.33 -20.72 -22.96
C PHE A 665 7.71 -21.31 -22.71
N SER A 666 7.93 -22.57 -23.09
CA SER A 666 9.27 -23.16 -23.04
C SER A 666 10.26 -22.33 -23.85
N THR A 667 9.89 -21.90 -25.06
CA THR A 667 10.76 -21.06 -25.89
C THR A 667 11.06 -19.70 -25.24
N VAL A 668 10.07 -19.06 -24.63
CA VAL A 668 10.24 -17.79 -23.90
C VAL A 668 11.20 -17.97 -22.73
N LEU A 669 10.97 -18.96 -21.85
CA LEU A 669 11.82 -19.20 -20.69
C LEU A 669 13.24 -19.63 -21.09
N GLN A 670 13.40 -20.41 -22.16
CA GLN A 670 14.74 -20.74 -22.69
C GLN A 670 15.48 -19.48 -23.15
N LYS A 671 14.79 -18.52 -23.77
CA LYS A 671 15.39 -17.24 -24.18
C LYS A 671 15.69 -16.34 -22.99
N ALA A 672 14.80 -16.29 -22.01
CA ALA A 672 14.92 -15.48 -20.81
C ALA A 672 16.03 -15.97 -19.85
N TRP A 673 16.17 -17.29 -19.69
CA TRP A 673 17.04 -17.88 -18.67
C TRP A 673 18.29 -18.57 -19.21
N LEU A 674 18.21 -19.31 -20.33
CA LEU A 674 19.36 -20.07 -20.85
C LEU A 674 20.27 -19.23 -21.75
N LEU A 675 19.71 -18.35 -22.59
CA LEU A 675 20.49 -17.57 -23.54
C LEU A 675 21.51 -16.62 -22.87
N PRO A 676 21.17 -15.87 -21.80
CA PRO A 676 22.14 -15.00 -21.12
C PRO A 676 23.32 -15.79 -20.54
N VAL A 677 23.02 -16.97 -20.01
CA VAL A 677 23.99 -17.91 -19.45
C VAL A 677 24.94 -18.47 -20.53
N GLU A 678 24.42 -18.81 -21.71
CA GLU A 678 25.22 -19.36 -22.82
C GLU A 678 26.13 -18.32 -23.49
N GLN A 679 25.79 -17.02 -23.44
CA GLN A 679 26.49 -15.93 -24.13
C GLN A 679 27.60 -15.25 -23.32
N MET A 680 27.72 -15.53 -22.01
CA MET A 680 28.75 -14.91 -21.16
C MET A 680 30.13 -15.55 -21.34
N GLU A 681 31.16 -14.71 -21.52
CA GLU A 681 32.56 -15.13 -21.44
C GLU A 681 32.91 -15.56 -20.00
N PRO A 682 33.70 -16.63 -19.80
CA PRO A 682 33.99 -17.24 -18.49
C PRO A 682 34.91 -16.40 -17.58
N THR A 683 34.97 -15.07 -17.75
CA THR A 683 35.91 -14.17 -17.06
C THR A 683 35.25 -13.14 -16.13
N LEU A 684 33.92 -12.97 -16.16
CA LEU A 684 33.17 -12.29 -15.09
C LEU A 684 32.55 -13.33 -14.16
N ASP A 685 32.59 -13.06 -12.85
CA ASP A 685 31.90 -13.85 -11.82
C ASP A 685 30.46 -14.13 -12.28
N SER A 686 30.09 -15.41 -12.41
CA SER A 686 28.86 -15.84 -13.10
C SER A 686 27.62 -15.24 -12.44
N ALA A 687 27.00 -14.27 -13.12
CA ALA A 687 25.77 -13.64 -12.70
C ALA A 687 24.60 -14.46 -13.25
N LEU A 688 23.75 -14.95 -12.34
CA LEU A 688 22.44 -15.54 -12.67
C LEU A 688 21.62 -14.57 -13.55
N PRO A 689 20.64 -15.06 -14.32
CA PRO A 689 19.65 -14.16 -14.92
C PRO A 689 19.00 -13.29 -13.84
N PRO A 690 18.56 -12.07 -14.19
CA PRO A 690 17.96 -11.16 -13.22
C PRO A 690 16.73 -11.81 -12.57
N PRO A 691 16.55 -11.66 -11.25
CA PRO A 691 15.41 -12.21 -10.52
C PRO A 691 14.12 -11.36 -10.74
N SER A 692 13.93 -10.77 -11.91
CA SER A 692 12.72 -10.00 -12.26
C SER A 692 11.58 -10.96 -12.64
N CYS A 693 10.36 -10.68 -12.18
CA CYS A 693 9.15 -11.46 -12.52
C CYS A 693 9.27 -12.95 -12.19
N VAL A 694 9.89 -13.28 -11.05
CA VAL A 694 10.08 -14.69 -10.66
C VAL A 694 8.75 -15.38 -10.44
N ASN A 695 7.74 -14.67 -9.92
CA ASN A 695 6.37 -15.17 -9.78
C ASN A 695 5.77 -15.61 -11.12
N ASP A 696 5.66 -14.67 -12.06
CA ASP A 696 5.01 -14.89 -13.35
C ASP A 696 5.74 -15.97 -14.15
N ALA A 697 7.07 -15.92 -14.19
CA ALA A 697 7.86 -16.92 -14.86
C ALA A 697 7.74 -18.31 -14.19
N SER A 698 7.50 -18.37 -12.87
CA SER A 698 7.19 -19.62 -12.17
C SER A 698 5.82 -20.16 -12.53
N VAL A 699 4.79 -19.32 -12.72
CA VAL A 699 3.47 -19.76 -13.22
C VAL A 699 3.59 -20.37 -14.62
N LEU A 700 4.37 -19.75 -15.51
CA LEU A 700 4.63 -20.33 -16.84
C LEU A 700 5.37 -21.68 -16.74
N LEU A 701 6.34 -21.80 -15.82
CA LEU A 701 7.07 -23.04 -15.59
C LEU A 701 6.17 -24.15 -15.01
N GLU A 702 5.32 -23.82 -14.03
CA GLU A 702 4.32 -24.72 -13.46
C GLU A 702 3.44 -25.32 -14.56
N PHE A 703 2.90 -24.48 -15.44
CA PHE A 703 2.08 -24.93 -16.56
C PHE A 703 2.83 -25.87 -17.51
N ILE A 704 4.11 -25.57 -17.82
CA ILE A 704 4.95 -26.45 -18.64
C ILE A 704 5.12 -27.81 -17.96
N LEU A 705 5.48 -27.83 -16.68
CA LEU A 705 5.72 -29.05 -15.91
C LEU A 705 4.46 -29.92 -15.84
N ARG A 706 3.30 -29.32 -15.61
CA ARG A 706 2.01 -30.02 -15.55
C ARG A 706 1.63 -30.64 -16.90
N SER A 707 1.86 -29.92 -17.99
CA SER A 707 1.39 -30.26 -19.34
C SER A 707 2.22 -31.33 -20.07
N ILE A 708 3.43 -31.62 -19.62
CA ILE A 708 4.31 -32.61 -20.26
C ILE A 708 3.79 -34.04 -20.05
N THR A 709 3.83 -34.83 -21.12
CA THR A 709 3.37 -36.23 -21.09
C THR A 709 4.46 -37.25 -21.46
N SER A 710 5.56 -36.81 -22.07
CA SER A 710 6.60 -37.71 -22.59
C SER A 710 8.03 -37.21 -22.38
N MET A 711 8.98 -38.16 -22.37
CA MET A 711 10.43 -37.88 -22.26
C MET A 711 11.02 -37.15 -23.47
N GLU A 712 10.42 -37.31 -24.65
CA GLU A 712 10.85 -36.63 -25.86
C GLU A 712 10.58 -35.11 -25.76
N GLU A 713 9.42 -34.73 -25.22
CA GLU A 713 9.04 -33.34 -24.94
C GLU A 713 10.00 -32.69 -23.94
N ILE A 714 10.33 -33.38 -22.84
CA ILE A 714 11.27 -32.91 -21.82
C ILE A 714 12.61 -32.52 -22.44
N THR A 715 13.14 -33.39 -23.32
CA THR A 715 14.43 -33.18 -23.98
C THR A 715 14.36 -32.05 -24.98
N HIS A 716 13.30 -31.98 -25.79
CA HIS A 716 13.11 -30.93 -26.80
C HIS A 716 12.95 -29.55 -26.16
N MET A 717 12.22 -29.47 -25.05
CA MET A 717 11.89 -28.24 -24.34
C MET A 717 12.93 -27.85 -23.27
N LYS A 718 14.03 -28.62 -23.13
CA LYS A 718 15.10 -28.38 -22.15
C LYS A 718 14.57 -28.17 -20.72
N VAL A 719 13.56 -28.94 -20.33
CA VAL A 719 12.80 -28.70 -19.08
C VAL A 719 13.68 -28.89 -17.85
N PHE A 720 14.59 -29.87 -17.89
CA PHE A 720 15.56 -30.09 -16.83
C PHE A 720 16.49 -28.89 -16.64
N GLU A 721 17.00 -28.30 -17.72
CA GLU A 721 17.85 -27.12 -17.68
C GLU A 721 17.08 -25.89 -17.15
N LEU A 722 15.82 -25.72 -17.54
CA LEU A 722 14.95 -24.65 -17.04
C LEU A 722 14.73 -24.76 -15.53
N VAL A 723 14.41 -25.95 -15.03
CA VAL A 723 14.19 -26.19 -13.58
C VAL A 723 15.47 -25.94 -12.78
N VAL A 724 16.65 -26.25 -13.32
CA VAL A 724 17.93 -25.99 -12.64
C VAL A 724 18.21 -24.50 -12.48
N ILE A 725 17.99 -23.71 -13.54
CA ILE A 725 18.19 -22.26 -13.48
C ILE A 725 17.14 -21.62 -12.59
N TRP A 726 15.87 -21.99 -12.74
CA TRP A 726 14.81 -21.53 -11.85
C TRP A 726 15.13 -21.78 -10.37
N ALA A 727 15.60 -23.00 -10.05
CA ALA A 727 16.01 -23.33 -8.68
C ALA A 727 17.20 -22.50 -8.20
N ASP A 728 18.15 -22.15 -9.08
CA ASP A 728 19.21 -21.20 -8.74
C ASP A 728 18.64 -19.78 -8.51
N ILE A 729 17.73 -19.28 -9.36
CA ILE A 729 17.12 -17.94 -9.21
C ILE A 729 16.41 -17.81 -7.86
N ILE A 730 15.47 -18.70 -7.56
CA ILE A 730 14.68 -18.62 -6.31
C ILE A 730 15.56 -18.80 -5.07
N ALA A 731 16.67 -19.54 -5.16
CA ALA A 731 17.56 -19.73 -4.03
C ALA A 731 18.21 -18.42 -3.56
N TYR A 732 18.37 -17.44 -4.46
CA TYR A 732 18.92 -16.10 -4.17
C TYR A 732 17.88 -14.97 -4.16
N TRP A 733 16.63 -15.24 -4.55
CA TRP A 733 15.56 -14.25 -4.53
C TRP A 733 15.22 -13.83 -3.10
N ASP A 734 15.20 -12.53 -2.82
CA ASP A 734 14.98 -11.91 -1.51
C ASP A 734 13.97 -10.74 -1.53
N SER A 735 13.25 -10.53 -2.63
CA SER A 735 12.28 -9.43 -2.84
C SER A 735 10.89 -9.69 -2.25
N TRP A 736 10.81 -10.21 -1.02
CA TRP A 736 9.54 -10.60 -0.37
C TRP A 736 8.53 -9.45 -0.19
N GLU A 737 8.99 -8.19 -0.12
CA GLU A 737 8.13 -7.01 0.08
C GLU A 737 7.68 -6.36 -1.25
N GLU A 738 8.30 -6.71 -2.38
CA GLU A 738 8.15 -6.00 -3.67
C GLU A 738 7.44 -6.84 -4.75
N GLU A 739 7.50 -8.18 -4.66
CA GLU A 739 6.96 -9.10 -5.67
C GLU A 739 6.04 -10.16 -5.03
N GLU A 740 5.01 -10.59 -5.75
CA GLU A 740 4.23 -11.78 -5.40
C GLU A 740 5.10 -13.05 -5.43
N ASP A 741 4.68 -14.11 -4.73
CA ASP A 741 5.45 -15.37 -4.69
C ASP A 741 4.57 -16.64 -4.76
N GLN A 742 3.27 -16.50 -4.98
CA GLN A 742 2.33 -17.62 -5.07
C GLN A 742 2.71 -18.60 -6.18
N GLY A 743 3.04 -18.07 -7.36
CA GLY A 743 3.47 -18.87 -8.51
C GLY A 743 4.73 -19.67 -8.22
N VAL A 744 5.62 -19.18 -7.35
CA VAL A 744 6.84 -19.90 -6.94
C VAL A 744 6.48 -21.13 -6.13
N PHE A 745 5.60 -21.01 -5.14
CA PHE A 745 5.19 -22.14 -4.30
C PHE A 745 4.40 -23.20 -5.08
N ASN A 746 3.54 -22.78 -6.01
CA ASN A 746 2.81 -23.71 -6.88
C ASN A 746 3.78 -24.46 -7.83
N ALA A 747 4.73 -23.73 -8.43
CA ALA A 747 5.79 -24.33 -9.25
C ALA A 747 6.66 -25.32 -8.45
N ILE A 748 6.92 -25.08 -7.16
CA ILE A 748 7.60 -26.04 -6.28
C ILE A 748 6.82 -27.35 -6.16
N LYS A 749 5.52 -27.27 -5.85
CA LYS A 749 4.65 -28.46 -5.72
C LYS A 749 4.62 -29.24 -7.04
N GLU A 750 4.45 -28.54 -8.16
CA GLU A 750 4.40 -29.17 -9.48
C GLU A 750 5.76 -29.74 -9.93
N ALA A 751 6.89 -29.09 -9.60
CA ALA A 751 8.22 -29.63 -9.88
C ALA A 751 8.48 -30.97 -9.17
N VAL A 752 7.94 -31.13 -7.96
CA VAL A 752 8.02 -32.40 -7.22
C VAL A 752 7.11 -33.47 -7.84
N SER A 753 5.88 -33.11 -8.22
CA SER A 753 4.97 -33.99 -8.98
C SER A 753 5.61 -34.45 -10.30
N PHE A 754 6.22 -33.52 -11.05
CA PHE A 754 6.96 -33.80 -12.27
C PHE A 754 8.12 -34.78 -12.04
N HIS A 755 8.86 -34.61 -10.93
CA HIS A 755 9.91 -35.55 -10.54
C HIS A 755 9.36 -36.96 -10.33
N GLN A 756 8.22 -37.13 -9.65
CA GLN A 756 7.58 -38.45 -9.48
C GLN A 756 7.14 -39.08 -10.81
N ARG A 757 6.62 -38.26 -11.74
CA ARG A 757 6.13 -38.75 -13.04
C ARG A 757 7.25 -39.18 -13.99
N PHE A 758 8.40 -38.49 -13.98
CA PHE A 758 9.41 -38.66 -15.03
C PHE A 758 10.83 -38.98 -14.54
N ASP A 759 11.23 -38.64 -13.31
CA ASP A 759 12.64 -38.69 -12.92
C ASP A 759 13.11 -40.04 -12.36
N SER A 760 13.15 -41.06 -13.22
CA SER A 760 13.78 -42.36 -12.93
C SER A 760 15.30 -42.29 -12.67
N SER A 761 15.93 -41.13 -12.88
CA SER A 761 17.39 -40.92 -12.82
C SER A 761 17.88 -40.21 -11.56
N GLY A 762 16.97 -39.72 -10.71
CA GLY A 762 17.28 -38.91 -9.54
C GLY A 762 17.86 -37.54 -9.86
N PHE A 763 17.55 -36.96 -11.03
CA PHE A 763 17.96 -35.61 -11.45
C PHE A 763 17.69 -34.54 -10.40
N PHE A 764 16.51 -34.53 -9.78
CA PHE A 764 16.13 -33.54 -8.76
C PHE A 764 17.01 -33.62 -7.50
N LEU A 765 17.56 -34.80 -7.23
CA LEU A 765 18.47 -35.11 -6.12
C LEU A 765 19.95 -35.04 -6.50
N LYS A 766 20.27 -34.94 -7.79
CA LYS A 766 21.64 -34.99 -8.30
C LYS A 766 22.40 -33.70 -7.96
N MET A 767 23.63 -33.84 -7.51
CA MET A 767 24.52 -32.69 -7.27
C MET A 767 24.91 -32.05 -8.61
N LEU A 768 24.52 -30.79 -8.80
CA LEU A 768 24.78 -30.03 -10.00
C LEU A 768 25.60 -28.77 -9.65
N PRO A 769 26.51 -28.32 -10.53
CA PRO A 769 27.17 -27.04 -10.35
C PRO A 769 26.11 -25.93 -10.29
N SER A 770 26.16 -25.09 -9.26
CA SER A 770 25.36 -23.86 -9.21
C SER A 770 26.02 -22.81 -10.10
N GLN A 771 25.21 -22.01 -10.77
CA GLN A 771 25.68 -20.87 -11.57
C GLN A 771 25.98 -19.62 -10.72
N SER A 772 25.87 -19.71 -9.39
CA SER A 772 26.20 -18.64 -8.45
C SER A 772 27.70 -18.43 -8.25
N ALA A 773 28.07 -17.20 -7.90
CA ALA A 773 29.43 -16.73 -7.61
C ALA A 773 30.23 -17.62 -6.62
N ASN A 774 29.57 -18.41 -5.76
CA ASN A 774 30.24 -19.28 -4.78
C ASN A 774 30.61 -20.69 -5.30
N GLY A 775 30.17 -21.10 -6.50
CA GLY A 775 30.58 -22.35 -7.15
C GLY A 775 30.28 -23.66 -6.39
N SER A 776 29.43 -23.64 -5.35
CA SER A 776 29.09 -24.83 -4.58
C SER A 776 28.20 -25.76 -5.41
N GLN A 777 28.55 -27.06 -5.46
CA GLN A 777 27.62 -28.06 -5.98
C GLN A 777 26.47 -28.22 -4.99
N SER A 778 25.24 -28.12 -5.48
CA SER A 778 24.01 -28.39 -4.73
C SER A 778 22.97 -29.02 -5.65
N SER A 779 22.11 -29.86 -5.11
CA SER A 779 20.97 -30.44 -5.84
C SER A 779 19.84 -29.43 -6.01
N VAL A 780 18.96 -29.67 -6.99
CA VAL A 780 17.77 -28.83 -7.23
C VAL A 780 16.90 -28.77 -5.98
N ILE A 781 16.66 -29.91 -5.33
CA ILE A 781 15.90 -29.97 -4.08
C ILE A 781 16.51 -29.12 -2.97
N SER A 782 17.85 -29.06 -2.88
CA SER A 782 18.54 -28.29 -1.85
C SER A 782 18.38 -26.79 -2.06
N ARG A 783 18.38 -26.33 -3.32
CA ARG A 783 18.18 -24.92 -3.69
C ARG A 783 16.75 -24.47 -3.41
N VAL A 784 15.76 -25.27 -3.84
CA VAL A 784 14.34 -25.08 -3.52
C VAL A 784 14.11 -25.06 -2.01
N SER A 785 14.72 -26.00 -1.28
CA SER A 785 14.57 -26.07 0.18
C SER A 785 15.18 -24.86 0.89
N SER A 786 16.27 -24.29 0.35
CA SER A 786 16.84 -23.03 0.87
C SER A 786 15.83 -21.88 0.77
N PHE A 787 15.16 -21.74 -0.38
CA PHE A 787 14.09 -20.75 -0.55
C PHE A 787 12.94 -20.97 0.44
N VAL A 788 12.40 -22.18 0.53
CA VAL A 788 11.32 -22.53 1.47
C VAL A 788 11.73 -22.25 2.93
N THR A 789 12.99 -22.53 3.28
CA THR A 789 13.50 -22.27 4.63
C THR A 789 13.52 -20.77 4.95
N ARG A 790 13.90 -19.92 3.99
CA ARG A 790 13.89 -18.46 4.16
C ARG A 790 12.47 -17.90 4.22
N ALA A 791 11.55 -18.45 3.44
CA ALA A 791 10.14 -18.04 3.40
C ALA A 791 9.42 -18.18 4.75
N ILE A 792 9.78 -19.17 5.58
CA ILE A 792 9.18 -19.42 6.90
C ILE A 792 9.30 -18.22 7.84
N ALA A 793 10.31 -17.37 7.64
CA ALA A 793 10.57 -16.21 8.49
C ALA A 793 10.34 -14.87 7.76
N ALA A 794 9.72 -14.88 6.57
CA ALA A 794 9.50 -13.67 5.78
C ALA A 794 8.25 -12.90 6.28
N TYR A 795 7.06 -13.38 5.93
CA TYR A 795 5.78 -12.81 6.37
C TYR A 795 4.71 -13.92 6.51
N PRO A 796 3.56 -13.67 7.17
CA PRO A 796 2.61 -14.73 7.53
C PRO A 796 2.11 -15.60 6.36
N SER A 797 1.71 -15.00 5.23
CA SER A 797 1.19 -15.77 4.08
C SER A 797 2.28 -16.58 3.37
N ALA A 798 3.51 -16.06 3.25
CA ALA A 798 4.66 -16.83 2.76
C ALA A 798 5.00 -17.99 3.71
N THR A 799 4.88 -17.79 5.03
CA THR A 799 5.10 -18.84 6.02
C THR A 799 4.11 -19.98 5.84
N TRP A 800 2.82 -19.67 5.62
CA TRP A 800 1.78 -20.68 5.37
C TRP A 800 2.14 -21.55 4.17
N ARG A 801 2.45 -20.91 3.05
CA ARG A 801 2.74 -21.59 1.78
C ARG A 801 4.04 -22.39 1.85
N ALA A 802 5.07 -21.85 2.48
CA ALA A 802 6.30 -22.57 2.78
C ALA A 802 6.04 -23.83 3.60
N CYS A 803 5.24 -23.75 4.67
CA CYS A 803 4.86 -24.90 5.47
C CYS A 803 4.11 -25.97 4.66
N SER A 804 3.24 -25.55 3.73
CA SER A 804 2.53 -26.47 2.83
C SER A 804 3.48 -27.24 1.89
N CYS A 805 4.59 -26.63 1.46
CA CYS A 805 5.56 -27.28 0.58
C CYS A 805 6.46 -28.29 1.31
N ILE A 806 6.69 -28.14 2.62
CA ILE A 806 7.62 -28.98 3.39
C ILE A 806 7.21 -30.46 3.32
N HIS A 807 5.93 -30.77 3.46
CA HIS A 807 5.47 -32.16 3.41
C HIS A 807 5.74 -32.78 2.04
N THR A 808 5.36 -32.10 0.96
CA THR A 808 5.60 -32.54 -0.41
C THR A 808 7.10 -32.74 -0.68
N LEU A 809 7.96 -31.79 -0.28
CA LEU A 809 9.41 -31.91 -0.48
C LEU A 809 10.06 -33.07 0.30
N LEU A 810 9.50 -33.45 1.45
CA LEU A 810 10.05 -34.51 2.29
C LEU A 810 9.55 -35.90 1.94
N HIS A 811 8.30 -36.04 1.51
CA HIS A 811 7.64 -37.35 1.38
C HIS A 811 7.39 -37.79 -0.07
N ALA A 812 7.30 -36.86 -1.02
CA ALA A 812 7.01 -37.19 -2.41
C ALA A 812 8.25 -37.68 -3.21
N PRO A 813 9.47 -37.13 -3.05
CA PRO A 813 10.64 -37.60 -3.81
C PRO A 813 11.13 -39.00 -3.36
N ASP A 814 11.65 -39.80 -4.30
CA ASP A 814 12.25 -41.09 -3.99
C ASP A 814 13.73 -40.94 -3.58
N PHE A 815 14.01 -41.05 -2.29
CA PHE A 815 15.36 -40.94 -1.72
C PHE A 815 16.16 -42.26 -1.71
N SER A 816 15.62 -43.36 -2.27
CA SER A 816 16.22 -44.70 -2.23
C SER A 816 17.59 -44.84 -2.93
N LEU A 817 17.96 -43.88 -3.79
CA LEU A 817 19.21 -43.86 -4.58
C LEU A 817 20.42 -43.26 -3.83
N GLY A 818 20.53 -43.49 -2.53
CA GLY A 818 21.68 -43.03 -1.71
C GLY A 818 21.62 -41.57 -1.29
N ALA A 819 20.43 -40.97 -1.31
CA ALA A 819 20.16 -39.59 -0.90
C ALA A 819 19.46 -39.48 0.47
N GLU A 820 19.45 -40.55 1.28
CA GLU A 820 18.87 -40.52 2.64
C GLU A 820 19.53 -39.46 3.54
N ASP A 821 20.85 -39.24 3.40
CA ASP A 821 21.56 -38.15 4.10
C ASP A 821 21.01 -36.76 3.71
N THR A 822 20.59 -36.60 2.45
CA THR A 822 19.96 -35.36 1.97
C THR A 822 18.58 -35.17 2.60
N ARG A 823 17.72 -36.20 2.61
CA ARG A 823 16.39 -36.13 3.23
C ARG A 823 16.48 -35.79 4.72
N MET A 824 17.41 -36.40 5.44
CA MET A 824 17.67 -36.10 6.85
C MET A 824 18.13 -34.65 7.04
N THR A 825 19.04 -34.16 6.19
CA THR A 825 19.51 -32.77 6.24
C THR A 825 18.37 -31.77 6.00
N LEU A 826 17.49 -32.05 5.03
CA LEU A 826 16.30 -31.23 4.76
C LEU A 826 15.35 -31.21 5.94
N ALA A 827 15.01 -32.38 6.50
CA ALA A 827 14.12 -32.48 7.65
C ALA A 827 14.67 -31.71 8.86
N VAL A 828 15.97 -31.81 9.14
CA VAL A 828 16.63 -31.04 10.20
C VAL A 828 16.56 -29.54 9.93
N THR A 829 16.82 -29.10 8.70
CA THR A 829 16.82 -27.68 8.31
C THR A 829 15.42 -27.07 8.43
N PHE A 830 14.40 -27.74 7.88
CA PHE A 830 13.01 -27.30 7.99
C PHE A 830 12.52 -27.33 9.45
N GLY A 831 12.85 -28.39 10.20
CA GLY A 831 12.52 -28.50 11.62
C GLY A 831 13.16 -27.40 12.46
N GLU A 832 14.42 -27.03 12.20
CA GLU A 832 15.10 -25.94 12.89
C GLU A 832 14.44 -24.58 12.59
N ALA A 833 14.15 -24.29 11.31
CA ALA A 833 13.57 -23.00 10.91
C ALA A 833 12.13 -22.82 11.43
N THR A 834 11.26 -23.80 11.21
CA THR A 834 9.87 -23.79 11.69
C THR A 834 9.79 -23.69 13.21
N PHE A 835 10.62 -24.44 13.94
CA PHE A 835 10.63 -24.39 15.39
C PHE A 835 11.18 -23.08 15.94
N SER A 836 12.20 -22.51 15.30
CA SER A 836 12.75 -21.20 15.69
C SER A 836 11.71 -20.10 15.54
N TYR A 837 10.93 -20.12 14.45
CA TYR A 837 9.84 -19.16 14.24
C TYR A 837 8.69 -19.39 15.24
N PHE A 838 8.26 -20.65 15.43
CA PHE A 838 7.26 -21.02 16.43
C PHE A 838 7.62 -20.51 17.84
N LYS A 839 8.88 -20.64 18.26
CA LYS A 839 9.35 -20.10 19.55
C LYS A 839 9.13 -18.59 19.67
N GLY A 840 9.40 -17.84 18.60
CA GLY A 840 9.20 -16.38 18.56
C GLY A 840 7.74 -15.96 18.69
N VAL A 841 6.80 -16.78 18.23
CA VAL A 841 5.35 -16.50 18.26
C VAL A 841 4.59 -17.32 19.33
N SER A 842 5.30 -18.00 20.22
CA SER A 842 4.70 -18.92 21.20
C SER A 842 3.96 -18.21 22.35
N ASP A 843 4.17 -16.91 22.53
CA ASP A 843 3.51 -16.12 23.57
C ASP A 843 2.07 -15.71 23.21
N SER A 844 1.67 -15.85 21.94
CA SER A 844 0.31 -15.56 21.46
C SER A 844 -0.15 -16.64 20.47
N PRO A 845 -1.18 -17.45 20.79
CA PRO A 845 -1.74 -18.42 19.85
C PRO A 845 -2.39 -17.69 18.67
N ALA A 846 -1.65 -17.57 17.57
CA ALA A 846 -2.09 -16.98 16.32
C ALA A 846 -2.40 -18.08 15.29
N GLY A 847 -3.15 -17.76 14.23
CA GLY A 847 -3.49 -18.71 13.15
C GLY A 847 -2.26 -19.43 12.54
N ILE A 848 -1.08 -18.80 12.60
CA ILE A 848 0.19 -19.35 12.12
C ILE A 848 0.72 -20.56 12.91
N TRP A 849 0.16 -20.89 14.08
CA TRP A 849 0.57 -22.08 14.83
C TRP A 849 0.29 -23.37 14.06
N LYS A 850 -0.89 -23.48 13.44
CA LYS A 850 -1.30 -24.67 12.68
C LYS A 850 -0.27 -25.10 11.62
N PRO A 851 0.14 -24.24 10.66
CA PRO A 851 1.08 -24.62 9.61
C PRO A 851 2.47 -24.97 10.16
N LEU A 852 2.98 -24.22 11.14
CA LEU A 852 4.29 -24.47 11.73
C LEU A 852 4.34 -25.81 12.45
N LEU A 853 3.31 -26.13 13.25
CA LEU A 853 3.25 -27.37 14.00
C LEU A 853 3.08 -28.58 13.08
N LEU A 854 2.28 -28.47 12.02
CA LEU A 854 2.13 -29.52 11.01
C LEU A 854 3.41 -29.72 10.18
N ALA A 855 4.14 -28.65 9.85
CA ALA A 855 5.45 -28.76 9.20
C ALA A 855 6.49 -29.47 10.07
N ILE A 856 6.57 -29.14 11.37
CA ILE A 856 7.44 -29.86 12.33
C ILE A 856 7.02 -31.33 12.44
N SER A 857 5.70 -31.59 12.47
CA SER A 857 5.13 -32.94 12.51
C SER A 857 5.55 -33.78 11.30
N SER A 858 5.50 -33.19 10.10
CA SER A 858 5.97 -33.82 8.87
C SER A 858 7.46 -34.17 8.90
N CYS A 859 8.30 -33.30 9.46
CA CYS A 859 9.73 -33.55 9.67
C CYS A 859 9.95 -34.67 10.70
N TYR A 860 9.19 -34.65 11.79
CA TYR A 860 9.33 -35.59 12.90
C TYR A 860 8.97 -37.01 12.49
N ILE A 861 7.91 -37.22 11.71
CA ILE A 861 7.56 -38.56 11.20
C ILE A 861 8.69 -39.14 10.33
N CYS A 862 9.39 -38.32 9.53
CA CYS A 862 10.54 -38.77 8.74
C CYS A 862 11.71 -39.23 9.63
N TYR A 863 12.12 -38.38 10.58
CA TYR A 863 13.33 -38.61 11.39
C TYR A 863 13.10 -38.22 12.87
N PRO A 864 12.38 -39.06 13.66
CA PRO A 864 11.99 -38.72 15.02
C PRO A 864 13.18 -38.35 15.91
N ASP A 865 14.26 -39.12 15.85
CA ASP A 865 15.43 -38.95 16.72
C ASP A 865 16.22 -37.68 16.37
N ALA A 866 16.31 -37.31 15.09
CA ALA A 866 17.04 -36.12 14.64
C ALA A 866 16.26 -34.83 14.95
N ILE A 867 14.95 -34.82 14.68
CA ILE A 867 14.09 -33.67 15.00
C ILE A 867 13.96 -33.48 16.50
N GLN A 868 13.92 -34.55 17.29
CA GLN A 868 13.97 -34.41 18.74
C GLN A 868 15.24 -33.68 19.21
N GLN A 869 16.41 -33.97 18.62
CA GLN A 869 17.65 -33.26 18.96
C GLN A 869 17.58 -31.78 18.61
N VAL A 870 16.99 -31.45 17.47
CA VAL A 870 16.71 -30.07 17.04
C VAL A 870 15.83 -29.35 18.06
N LEU A 871 14.71 -29.95 18.44
CA LEU A 871 13.75 -29.37 19.38
C LEU A 871 14.34 -29.19 20.80
N CYS A 872 15.32 -30.01 21.18
CA CYS A 872 15.95 -29.97 22.51
C CYS A 872 17.22 -29.10 22.58
N LYS A 873 17.65 -28.46 21.47
CA LYS A 873 19.00 -27.87 21.32
C LYS A 873 19.34 -26.76 22.32
N ASP A 874 18.39 -25.88 22.66
CA ASP A 874 18.67 -24.67 23.46
C ASP A 874 18.21 -24.73 24.93
N ASP A 875 17.03 -25.29 25.21
CA ASP A 875 16.34 -25.18 26.50
C ASP A 875 15.97 -26.54 27.13
N GLY A 876 16.17 -27.66 26.40
CA GLY A 876 15.80 -29.02 26.80
C GLY A 876 14.28 -29.28 26.94
N ASN A 877 13.45 -28.25 26.94
CA ASN A 877 11.99 -28.32 27.10
C ASN A 877 11.24 -28.12 25.78
N GLY A 878 11.92 -27.74 24.70
CA GLY A 878 11.31 -27.45 23.40
C GLY A 878 10.47 -28.59 22.84
N TYR A 879 10.90 -29.84 23.00
CA TYR A 879 10.11 -31.01 22.59
C TYR A 879 8.75 -31.07 23.31
N THR A 880 8.72 -30.79 24.61
CA THR A 880 7.47 -30.78 25.40
C THR A 880 6.58 -29.58 25.08
N ALA A 881 7.18 -28.44 24.75
CA ALA A 881 6.44 -27.24 24.32
C ALA A 881 5.75 -27.47 22.97
N TRP A 882 6.48 -28.01 21.99
CA TRP A 882 5.93 -28.40 20.69
C TRP A 882 4.82 -29.44 20.83
N ALA A 883 5.03 -30.51 21.60
CA ALA A 883 4.01 -31.53 21.83
C ALA A 883 2.73 -30.99 22.48
N SER A 884 2.88 -30.05 23.43
CA SER A 884 1.73 -29.39 24.08
C SER A 884 0.97 -28.49 23.10
N ALA A 885 1.69 -27.74 22.27
CA ALA A 885 1.09 -26.86 21.26
C ALA A 885 0.39 -27.66 20.15
N LEU A 886 0.98 -28.79 19.71
CA LEU A 886 0.33 -29.70 18.77
C LEU A 886 -0.97 -30.27 19.36
N ALA A 887 -0.95 -30.69 20.63
CA ALA A 887 -2.17 -31.15 21.31
C ALA A 887 -3.24 -30.05 21.35
N GLN A 888 -2.87 -28.79 21.57
CA GLN A 888 -3.82 -27.67 21.55
C GLN A 888 -4.45 -27.46 20.16
N VAL A 889 -3.63 -27.39 19.10
CA VAL A 889 -4.15 -27.21 17.73
C VAL A 889 -5.00 -28.40 17.26
N SER A 890 -4.68 -29.61 17.70
CA SER A 890 -5.46 -30.82 17.41
C SER A 890 -6.70 -30.98 18.29
N SER A 891 -6.97 -30.05 19.22
CA SER A 891 -8.16 -30.08 20.05
C SER A 891 -9.34 -29.41 19.36
N SER A 892 -10.54 -29.86 19.68
CA SER A 892 -11.81 -29.23 19.27
C SER A 892 -11.99 -27.78 19.75
N SER A 893 -11.13 -27.30 20.67
CA SER A 893 -11.22 -25.97 21.28
C SER A 893 -10.39 -24.89 20.57
N PHE A 894 -9.58 -25.26 19.59
CA PHE A 894 -8.69 -24.34 18.88
C PHE A 894 -9.30 -23.91 17.55
N THR A 895 -9.26 -22.61 17.24
CA THR A 895 -9.83 -22.02 16.01
C THR A 895 -8.79 -21.14 15.29
N PRO A 896 -8.50 -21.37 14.00
CA PRO A 896 -9.01 -22.45 13.15
C PRO A 896 -8.38 -23.81 13.52
N GLY A 897 -9.21 -24.85 13.63
CA GLY A 897 -8.78 -26.22 13.90
C GLY A 897 -8.14 -26.91 12.68
N LEU A 898 -7.91 -28.22 12.80
CA LEU A 898 -7.52 -29.07 11.67
C LEU A 898 -8.73 -29.24 10.75
N SER A 899 -8.59 -28.90 9.46
CA SER A 899 -9.72 -28.81 8.53
C SER A 899 -9.78 -29.99 7.56
N SER A 900 -8.64 -30.37 6.96
CA SER A 900 -8.59 -31.37 5.90
C SER A 900 -8.30 -32.77 6.45
N GLU A 901 -8.73 -33.81 5.70
CA GLU A 901 -8.47 -35.21 6.09
C GLU A 901 -6.97 -35.45 6.29
N SER A 902 -6.11 -34.94 5.40
CA SER A 902 -4.66 -35.14 5.46
C SER A 902 -3.99 -34.40 6.63
N GLU A 903 -4.49 -33.22 7.03
CA GLU A 903 -4.07 -32.52 8.25
C GLU A 903 -4.34 -33.37 9.49
N ILE A 904 -5.56 -33.93 9.59
CA ILE A 904 -6.00 -34.74 10.72
C ILE A 904 -5.20 -36.05 10.79
N LYS A 905 -5.00 -36.72 9.65
CA LYS A 905 -4.18 -37.94 9.55
C LYS A 905 -2.74 -37.69 10.04
N LEU A 906 -2.12 -36.59 9.61
CA LEU A 906 -0.76 -36.22 10.01
C LEU A 906 -0.66 -35.96 11.52
N ALA A 907 -1.65 -35.25 12.08
CA ALA A 907 -1.71 -34.97 13.51
C ALA A 907 -1.84 -36.25 14.33
N ILE A 908 -2.72 -37.18 13.94
CA ILE A 908 -2.92 -38.46 14.64
C ILE A 908 -1.64 -39.29 14.64
N LEU A 909 -0.98 -39.46 13.49
CA LEU A 909 0.27 -40.21 13.37
C LEU A 909 1.38 -39.61 14.24
N THR A 910 1.46 -38.28 14.27
CA THR A 910 2.46 -37.57 15.07
C THR A 910 2.18 -37.72 16.56
N LEU A 911 0.94 -37.50 17.00
CA LEU A 911 0.53 -37.63 18.40
C LEU A 911 0.76 -39.06 18.92
N ALA A 912 0.42 -40.09 18.14
CA ALA A 912 0.68 -41.48 18.51
C ALA A 912 2.18 -41.74 18.71
N THR A 913 3.02 -41.24 17.79
CA THR A 913 4.48 -41.40 17.85
C THR A 913 5.10 -40.61 19.01
N VAL A 914 4.60 -39.41 19.30
CA VAL A 914 5.00 -38.59 20.46
C VAL A 914 4.66 -39.28 21.77
N ILE A 915 3.45 -39.85 21.89
CA ILE A 915 3.02 -40.59 23.09
C ILE A 915 3.93 -41.80 23.34
N GLU A 916 4.22 -42.62 22.32
CA GLU A 916 5.14 -43.77 22.48
C GLU A 916 6.52 -43.29 22.97
N ARG A 917 7.01 -42.16 22.48
CA ARG A 917 8.30 -41.59 22.89
C ARG A 917 8.32 -40.97 24.28
N LEU A 918 7.30 -40.19 24.66
CA LEU A 918 7.17 -39.64 26.02
C LEU A 918 7.14 -40.76 27.06
N LEU A 919 6.43 -41.86 26.77
CA LEU A 919 6.37 -43.06 27.60
C LEU A 919 7.73 -43.79 27.69
N ALA A 920 8.43 -43.95 26.56
CA ALA A 920 9.72 -44.63 26.53
C ALA A 920 10.83 -43.86 27.28
N LEU A 921 10.80 -42.53 27.22
CA LEU A 921 11.86 -41.68 27.77
C LEU A 921 11.56 -41.13 29.17
N SER A 922 10.35 -41.35 29.72
CA SER A 922 9.89 -40.69 30.96
C SER A 922 10.07 -39.16 30.92
N MET A 923 9.97 -38.59 29.71
CA MET A 923 10.08 -37.16 29.43
C MET A 923 8.67 -36.57 29.40
N GLY A 924 8.48 -35.39 29.98
CA GLY A 924 7.17 -34.71 30.01
C GLY A 924 6.45 -34.82 31.35
N GLY A 925 5.84 -33.71 31.78
CA GLY A 925 4.94 -33.72 32.94
C GLY A 925 3.70 -34.55 32.64
N THR A 926 3.05 -35.09 33.68
CA THR A 926 1.83 -35.90 33.59
C THR A 926 0.73 -35.23 32.75
N LYS A 927 0.74 -33.89 32.72
CA LYS A 927 -0.19 -33.05 31.96
C LYS A 927 0.00 -33.11 30.45
N VAL A 928 1.22 -32.98 29.92
CA VAL A 928 1.46 -32.98 28.46
C VAL A 928 1.06 -34.32 27.84
N LEU A 929 1.36 -35.41 28.53
CA LEU A 929 0.97 -36.74 28.11
C LEU A 929 -0.57 -36.90 28.08
N GLN A 930 -1.26 -36.37 29.09
CA GLN A 930 -2.72 -36.36 29.16
C GLN A 930 -3.32 -35.54 28.01
N ASP A 931 -2.83 -34.31 27.80
CA ASP A 931 -3.29 -33.41 26.74
C ASP A 931 -3.11 -34.08 25.35
N CYS A 932 -1.96 -34.71 25.08
CA CYS A 932 -1.74 -35.45 23.82
C CYS A 932 -2.70 -36.64 23.64
N TYR A 933 -3.01 -37.39 24.70
CA TYR A 933 -3.96 -38.50 24.64
C TYR A 933 -5.38 -38.01 24.35
N THR A 934 -5.81 -36.93 25.00
CA THR A 934 -7.13 -36.32 24.76
C THR A 934 -7.25 -35.85 23.31
N SER A 935 -6.28 -35.07 22.81
CA SER A 935 -6.32 -34.55 21.44
C SER A 935 -6.20 -35.64 20.37
N LEU A 936 -5.45 -36.72 20.63
CA LEU A 936 -5.40 -37.88 19.74
C LEU A 936 -6.80 -38.47 19.52
N MET A 937 -7.56 -38.64 20.60
CA MET A 937 -8.90 -39.21 20.53
C MET A 937 -9.90 -38.25 19.88
N GLU A 938 -9.84 -36.95 20.20
CA GLU A 938 -10.66 -35.93 19.54
C GLU A 938 -10.39 -35.88 18.03
N SER A 939 -9.12 -35.93 17.61
CA SER A 939 -8.75 -35.97 16.19
C SER A 939 -9.23 -37.26 15.50
N CYS A 940 -9.24 -38.41 16.18
CA CYS A 940 -9.78 -39.65 15.62
C CYS A 940 -11.30 -39.59 15.38
N ILE A 941 -12.04 -38.93 16.27
CA ILE A 941 -13.47 -38.69 16.08
C ILE A 941 -13.66 -37.75 14.89
N HIS A 942 -12.94 -36.62 14.87
CA HIS A 942 -13.02 -35.63 13.81
C HIS A 942 -12.69 -36.21 12.42
N LEU A 943 -11.70 -37.10 12.33
CA LEU A 943 -11.37 -37.79 11.08
C LEU A 943 -12.56 -38.61 10.55
N LYS A 944 -13.29 -39.28 11.46
CA LYS A 944 -14.43 -40.11 11.09
C LYS A 944 -15.63 -39.25 10.68
N ASP A 945 -15.88 -38.16 11.38
CA ASP A 945 -16.93 -37.19 11.01
C ASP A 945 -16.68 -36.64 9.58
N VAL A 946 -15.43 -36.22 9.27
CA VAL A 946 -15.03 -35.73 7.93
C VAL A 946 -15.13 -36.82 6.85
N GLN A 947 -14.89 -38.09 7.19
CA GLN A 947 -15.02 -39.22 6.26
C GLN A 947 -16.48 -39.62 6.00
N GLU A 948 -17.37 -39.48 6.99
CA GLU A 948 -18.81 -39.79 6.85
C GLU A 948 -19.56 -38.68 6.09
N ASP A 949 -19.21 -37.40 6.30
CA ASP A 949 -19.79 -36.28 5.55
C ASP A 949 -19.38 -36.25 4.06
N GLY A 950 -18.30 -36.94 3.69
CA GLY A 950 -17.80 -37.04 2.32
C GLY A 950 -18.44 -38.13 1.44
N ASP A 951 -19.24 -39.04 2.02
CA ASP A 951 -19.76 -40.25 1.32
C ASP A 951 -21.23 -40.13 0.87
N ASP A 952 -21.93 -39.01 1.17
CA ASP A 952 -23.33 -38.77 0.75
C ASP A 952 -23.49 -38.26 -0.71
N GLY A 953 -22.52 -38.59 -1.56
CA GLY A 953 -22.39 -38.12 -2.93
C GLY A 953 -22.90 -39.06 -4.02
N ASP A 954 -23.76 -40.06 -3.77
CA ASP A 954 -24.47 -40.76 -4.84
C ASP A 954 -25.74 -41.49 -4.35
N GLY A 955 -26.89 -40.81 -4.40
CA GLY A 955 -28.16 -41.41 -3.99
C GLY A 955 -29.37 -40.53 -4.24
N GLY A 956 -29.79 -40.42 -5.49
CA GLY A 956 -31.02 -39.71 -5.88
C GLY A 956 -32.25 -40.15 -5.06
N GLY A 957 -32.87 -39.18 -4.40
CA GLY A 957 -34.14 -39.33 -3.70
C GLY A 957 -34.85 -37.99 -3.63
N ALA A 958 -35.60 -37.66 -4.67
CA ALA A 958 -36.59 -36.60 -4.61
C ALA A 958 -37.67 -36.97 -3.60
N GLU A 959 -37.91 -36.13 -2.60
CA GLU A 959 -39.25 -36.00 -2.01
C GLU A 959 -39.59 -34.52 -1.85
N ASP A 960 -40.54 -34.11 -2.69
CA ASP A 960 -41.34 -32.89 -2.59
C ASP A 960 -41.99 -32.77 -1.22
N LEU A 961 -42.01 -31.57 -0.65
CA LEU A 961 -43.16 -31.08 0.13
C LEU A 961 -43.37 -29.60 -0.18
N ASP A 962 -44.28 -29.36 -1.13
CA ASP A 962 -45.10 -28.15 -1.23
C ASP A 962 -46.00 -28.03 0.02
N ASP A 963 -46.21 -26.81 0.52
CA ASP A 963 -47.54 -26.20 0.72
C ASP A 963 -47.41 -24.74 1.20
N ASP A 964 -47.64 -23.83 0.25
CA ASP A 964 -48.57 -22.70 0.24
C ASP A 964 -48.72 -21.71 1.42
N ASP A 965 -48.55 -20.44 1.02
CA ASP A 965 -49.36 -19.23 1.28
C ASP A 965 -49.67 -18.77 2.71
N ASP A 966 -49.23 -17.55 3.02
CA ASP A 966 -50.13 -16.48 3.49
C ASP A 966 -49.48 -15.10 3.22
N GLU A 967 -49.99 -14.38 2.22
CA GLU A 967 -49.92 -12.92 2.12
C GLU A 967 -50.82 -12.31 3.21
N GLU A 968 -50.27 -11.49 4.12
CA GLU A 968 -51.01 -10.36 4.68
C GLU A 968 -50.10 -9.12 4.76
N ASP A 969 -50.36 -8.20 3.84
CA ASP A 969 -50.05 -6.78 3.96
C ASP A 969 -50.52 -6.23 5.32
N THR A 970 -49.62 -5.62 6.08
CA THR A 970 -49.96 -4.47 6.92
C THR A 970 -48.89 -3.40 6.82
N ASP A 971 -49.28 -2.32 6.13
CA ASP A 971 -48.67 -1.00 6.14
C ASP A 971 -48.58 -0.41 7.57
N ASP A 972 -47.75 0.63 7.66
CA ASP A 972 -47.68 1.69 8.67
C ASP A 972 -46.79 1.43 9.90
N ASP A 973 -45.52 1.85 9.79
CA ASP A 973 -44.97 2.76 10.80
C ASP A 973 -44.11 3.84 10.11
N ASP A 974 -44.74 5.01 9.96
CA ASP A 974 -44.17 6.30 9.62
C ASP A 974 -43.06 6.71 10.62
N GLU A 975 -41.80 6.70 10.21
CA GLU A 975 -40.77 7.58 10.78
C GLU A 975 -40.10 8.45 9.69
N ASP A 976 -40.89 8.98 8.76
CA ASP A 976 -40.50 10.14 7.94
C ASP A 976 -40.64 11.43 8.78
N SER A 977 -39.64 11.73 9.61
CA SER A 977 -39.44 13.08 10.14
C SER A 977 -37.98 13.46 10.38
N GLU A 978 -37.11 13.24 9.39
CA GLU A 978 -35.91 14.08 9.28
C GLU A 978 -36.27 15.40 8.60
N ASP A 979 -36.87 16.27 9.41
CA ASP A 979 -36.85 17.72 9.21
C ASP A 979 -35.38 18.16 9.36
N ASP A 980 -34.57 17.87 8.35
CA ASP A 980 -33.14 18.17 8.32
C ASP A 980 -32.98 19.65 7.94
N ASP A 981 -33.40 20.50 8.88
CA ASP A 981 -32.79 21.81 9.08
C ASP A 981 -31.28 21.56 9.08
N VAL A 982 -30.60 21.93 8.00
CA VAL A 982 -29.14 21.84 7.83
C VAL A 982 -28.49 22.54 9.02
N ARG A 983 -28.32 21.78 10.09
CA ARG A 983 -27.67 22.20 11.31
C ARG A 983 -26.20 22.16 10.95
N GLU A 984 -25.58 23.34 10.94
CA GLU A 984 -24.14 23.42 10.78
C GLU A 984 -23.51 22.53 11.84
N GLU A 985 -22.74 21.54 11.38
CA GLU A 985 -22.03 20.60 12.23
C GLU A 985 -21.36 21.37 13.36
N THR A 986 -21.77 21.08 14.59
CA THR A 986 -21.23 21.72 15.77
C THR A 986 -19.78 21.29 15.97
N GLU A 987 -19.02 22.10 16.70
CA GLU A 987 -17.64 21.78 17.11
C GLU A 987 -17.55 20.36 17.74
N GLU A 988 -18.63 19.89 18.38
CA GLU A 988 -18.74 18.56 18.98
C GLU A 988 -18.93 17.43 17.96
N GLU A 989 -19.77 17.64 16.95
CA GLU A 989 -20.05 16.65 15.90
C GLU A 989 -18.82 16.45 14.98
N PHE A 990 -18.07 17.54 14.71
CA PHE A 990 -16.82 17.46 13.94
C PHE A 990 -15.71 16.73 14.69
N LEU A 991 -15.53 17.01 15.99
CA LEU A 991 -14.55 16.29 16.81
C LEU A 991 -14.89 14.80 16.90
N ALA A 992 -16.19 14.45 16.94
CA ALA A 992 -16.63 13.06 16.89
C ALA A 992 -16.29 12.39 15.54
N ARG A 993 -16.55 13.06 14.40
CA ARG A 993 -16.22 12.51 13.07
C ARG A 993 -14.70 12.44 12.83
N TYR A 994 -13.94 13.42 13.30
CA TYR A 994 -12.48 13.40 13.22
C TYR A 994 -11.87 12.32 14.12
N ALA A 995 -12.46 12.06 15.29
CA ALA A 995 -12.06 10.95 16.15
C ALA A 995 -12.40 9.59 15.55
N ALA A 996 -13.51 9.48 14.83
CA ALA A 996 -13.85 8.29 14.05
C ALA A 996 -12.85 8.09 12.89
N ALA A 997 -12.64 9.13 12.06
CA ALA A 997 -11.73 9.07 10.92
C ALA A 997 -10.26 8.88 11.33
N ALA A 998 -9.83 9.41 12.47
CA ALA A 998 -8.48 9.16 12.99
C ALA A 998 -8.37 7.86 13.81
N GLY A 999 -9.51 7.26 14.19
CA GLY A 999 -9.61 5.87 14.60
C GLY A 999 -9.34 4.93 13.42
N GLU A 1000 -9.80 5.29 12.23
CA GLU A 1000 -9.55 4.60 10.95
C GLU A 1000 -8.16 4.94 10.37
N SER A 1001 -7.65 6.17 10.52
CA SER A 1001 -6.35 6.60 9.94
C SER A 1001 -5.14 6.42 10.88
N ILE A 1002 -5.32 5.79 12.05
CA ILE A 1002 -4.23 5.33 12.93
C ILE A 1002 -4.40 3.83 13.14
N GLU A 1003 -4.38 3.11 12.04
CA GLU A 1003 -3.33 2.14 11.77
C GLU A 1003 -1.99 2.91 11.82
N VAL A 1004 -1.23 2.86 12.92
CA VAL A 1004 -0.18 1.86 13.08
C VAL A 1004 0.12 1.20 11.73
N VAL A 1005 1.33 1.40 11.23
CA VAL A 1005 1.98 0.40 10.37
C VAL A 1005 1.96 -0.90 11.18
N GLU A 1006 0.82 -1.55 11.19
CA GLU A 1006 0.56 -2.91 11.59
C GLU A 1006 0.42 -3.59 10.24
N GLU A 1007 1.24 -4.63 10.11
CA GLU A 1007 1.27 -5.59 9.02
C GLU A 1007 -0.09 -5.74 8.35
N GLY A 1008 -0.07 -5.70 7.02
CA GLY A 1008 -1.24 -5.49 6.18
C GLY A 1008 -2.42 -6.38 6.49
N ASP A 1009 -3.58 -5.92 6.03
CA ASP A 1009 -4.81 -6.68 5.88
C ASP A 1009 -4.49 -8.17 5.67
N ILE A 1010 -4.58 -8.92 6.76
CA ILE A 1010 -4.62 -10.37 6.73
C ILE A 1010 -6.02 -10.64 6.22
N ASP A 1011 -6.18 -10.70 4.90
CA ASP A 1011 -7.25 -11.51 4.35
C ASP A 1011 -7.13 -12.87 5.05
N GLU A 1012 -8.11 -13.17 5.91
CA GLU A 1012 -8.30 -14.46 6.56
C GLU A 1012 -8.66 -15.51 5.48
N GLU A 1013 -7.80 -15.69 4.48
CA GLU A 1013 -7.75 -16.93 3.73
C GLU A 1013 -7.12 -17.98 4.63
N THR A 1014 -7.92 -18.60 5.50
CA THR A 1014 -7.59 -19.88 6.11
C THR A 1014 -7.52 -20.94 5.00
N GLN A 1015 -6.47 -20.93 4.20
CA GLN A 1015 -6.24 -21.92 3.15
C GLN A 1015 -5.91 -23.27 3.80
N ASP A 1016 -6.63 -24.33 3.43
CA ASP A 1016 -6.31 -25.68 3.89
C ASP A 1016 -4.90 -26.09 3.42
N ILE A 1017 -4.12 -26.70 4.31
CA ILE A 1017 -2.82 -27.25 3.94
C ILE A 1017 -3.09 -28.57 3.25
N GLU A 1018 -3.08 -28.55 1.92
CA GLU A 1018 -3.14 -29.77 1.11
C GLU A 1018 -1.84 -30.57 1.28
N LEU A 1019 -1.82 -31.41 2.30
CA LEU A 1019 -0.81 -32.45 2.48
C LEU A 1019 -1.23 -33.59 1.54
N GLY A 1020 -0.35 -34.02 0.63
CA GLY A 1020 -0.63 -35.12 -0.30
C GLY A 1020 -1.03 -36.43 0.40
N SER A 1021 -1.32 -37.48 -0.37
CA SER A 1021 -2.00 -38.64 0.21
C SER A 1021 -1.13 -39.46 1.18
N LEU A 1022 -1.61 -39.58 2.42
CA LEU A 1022 -1.06 -40.45 3.47
C LEU A 1022 -1.66 -41.87 3.40
N ASP A 1023 -2.03 -42.33 2.19
CA ASP A 1023 -2.93 -43.47 1.95
C ASP A 1023 -2.34 -44.84 2.33
N GLU A 1024 -1.04 -44.93 2.58
CA GLU A 1024 -0.37 -46.20 2.86
C GLU A 1024 -0.46 -46.65 4.33
N MET A 1025 -1.01 -45.84 5.24
CA MET A 1025 -1.06 -46.17 6.68
C MET A 1025 -2.48 -46.31 7.22
N ASP A 1026 -2.79 -47.50 7.76
CA ASP A 1026 -4.03 -47.77 8.50
C ASP A 1026 -3.96 -47.09 9.88
N ILE A 1027 -4.52 -45.88 9.95
CA ILE A 1027 -4.53 -45.04 11.15
C ILE A 1027 -5.30 -45.71 12.29
N GLN A 1028 -6.38 -46.45 11.97
CA GLN A 1028 -7.13 -47.20 12.96
C GLN A 1028 -6.25 -48.26 13.60
N GLN A 1029 -5.44 -48.98 12.80
CA GLN A 1029 -4.50 -49.98 13.29
C GLN A 1029 -3.38 -49.39 14.15
N VAL A 1030 -2.87 -48.19 13.80
CA VAL A 1030 -1.84 -47.48 14.59
C VAL A 1030 -2.38 -47.15 15.98
N VAL A 1031 -3.56 -46.54 16.07
CA VAL A 1031 -4.21 -46.15 17.33
C VAL A 1031 -4.58 -47.37 18.17
N LEU A 1032 -5.12 -48.42 17.54
CA LEU A 1032 -5.37 -49.72 18.18
C LEU A 1032 -4.13 -50.30 18.85
N SER A 1033 -3.00 -50.31 18.11
CA SER A 1033 -1.76 -50.86 18.61
C SER A 1033 -1.23 -50.09 19.83
N LEU A 1034 -1.39 -48.77 19.84
CA LEU A 1034 -1.02 -47.89 20.95
C LEU A 1034 -1.85 -48.21 22.21
N ILE A 1035 -3.18 -48.29 22.05
CA ILE A 1035 -4.13 -48.59 23.14
C ILE A 1035 -3.87 -49.97 23.74
N GLN A 1036 -3.57 -50.97 22.90
CA GLN A 1036 -3.27 -52.34 23.33
C GLN A 1036 -1.92 -52.45 24.05
N LYS A 1037 -0.89 -51.73 23.61
CA LYS A 1037 0.45 -51.75 24.26
C LYS A 1037 0.46 -51.05 25.62
N HIS A 1038 -0.37 -50.00 25.80
CA HIS A 1038 -0.30 -49.10 26.96
C HIS A 1038 -1.59 -49.05 27.80
N THR A 1039 -2.39 -50.13 27.78
CA THR A 1039 -3.68 -50.22 28.51
C THR A 1039 -3.58 -49.93 30.01
N ALA A 1040 -2.45 -50.26 30.65
CA ALA A 1040 -2.21 -50.02 32.08
C ALA A 1040 -1.89 -48.54 32.43
N LEU A 1041 -1.43 -47.75 31.45
CA LEU A 1041 -1.13 -46.31 31.60
C LEU A 1041 -2.35 -45.45 31.28
N LEU A 1042 -3.18 -45.87 30.31
CA LEU A 1042 -4.53 -45.35 30.14
C LEU A 1042 -5.27 -45.42 31.48
N GLN A 1043 -5.23 -46.56 32.18
CA GLN A 1043 -5.84 -46.74 33.52
C GLN A 1043 -5.36 -45.75 34.60
N ALA A 1044 -4.26 -45.02 34.39
CA ALA A 1044 -3.71 -44.04 35.34
C ALA A 1044 -3.96 -42.57 34.92
N GLN A 1045 -4.41 -42.32 33.69
CA GLN A 1045 -4.70 -40.98 33.17
C GLN A 1045 -6.21 -40.73 33.19
N VAL A 1046 -6.62 -39.58 33.73
CA VAL A 1046 -8.04 -39.20 33.82
C VAL A 1046 -8.46 -38.62 32.47
N LEU A 1047 -8.98 -39.45 31.58
CA LEU A 1047 -9.67 -38.96 30.37
C LEU A 1047 -11.06 -38.41 30.76
N PRO A 1048 -11.57 -37.37 30.08
CA PRO A 1048 -12.92 -36.86 30.33
C PRO A 1048 -13.98 -37.94 30.04
N ASP A 1049 -14.95 -38.12 30.93
CA ASP A 1049 -16.00 -39.15 30.79
C ASP A 1049 -16.81 -39.00 29.49
N ASP A 1050 -17.09 -37.75 29.09
CA ASP A 1050 -17.80 -37.39 27.85
C ASP A 1050 -17.04 -37.82 26.59
N LEU A 1051 -15.71 -37.73 26.60
CA LEU A 1051 -14.86 -38.14 25.49
C LEU A 1051 -14.82 -39.68 25.36
N ILE A 1052 -14.84 -40.41 26.49
CA ILE A 1052 -14.90 -41.87 26.49
C ILE A 1052 -16.22 -42.36 25.88
N GLU A 1053 -17.33 -41.71 26.20
CA GLU A 1053 -18.66 -42.01 25.63
C GLU A 1053 -18.67 -41.77 24.12
N ARG A 1054 -18.22 -40.60 23.66
CA ARG A 1054 -18.10 -40.28 22.22
C ARG A 1054 -17.22 -41.26 21.45
N ILE A 1055 -16.05 -41.64 21.98
CA ILE A 1055 -15.19 -42.65 21.30
C ILE A 1055 -15.89 -44.01 21.22
N ALA A 1056 -16.61 -44.43 22.26
CA ALA A 1056 -17.30 -45.71 22.27
C ALA A 1056 -18.46 -45.73 21.25
N GLU A 1057 -19.15 -44.61 21.06
CA GLU A 1057 -20.16 -44.42 20.02
C GLU A 1057 -19.55 -44.43 18.62
N THR A 1058 -18.47 -43.66 18.42
CA THR A 1058 -17.78 -43.55 17.13
C THR A 1058 -17.04 -44.84 16.74
N PHE A 1059 -16.51 -45.61 17.70
CA PHE A 1059 -15.76 -46.85 17.45
C PHE A 1059 -16.20 -47.99 18.40
N PRO A 1060 -17.29 -48.71 18.08
CA PRO A 1060 -17.85 -49.77 18.93
C PRO A 1060 -16.88 -50.95 19.19
N GLU A 1061 -15.90 -51.13 18.31
CA GLU A 1061 -14.87 -52.17 18.45
C GLU A 1061 -13.93 -51.92 19.64
N TYR A 1062 -13.85 -50.68 20.14
CA TYR A 1062 -13.03 -50.29 21.30
C TYR A 1062 -13.80 -50.34 22.62
N GLU A 1063 -15.11 -50.56 22.58
CA GLU A 1063 -16.02 -50.55 23.74
C GLU A 1063 -15.59 -51.56 24.83
N GLN A 1064 -15.11 -52.75 24.44
CA GLN A 1064 -14.61 -53.76 25.38
C GLN A 1064 -13.27 -53.38 26.05
N LEU A 1065 -12.43 -52.60 25.37
CA LEU A 1065 -11.14 -52.12 25.88
C LEU A 1065 -11.34 -50.90 26.81
N LEU A 1066 -12.33 -50.05 26.49
CA LEU A 1066 -12.70 -48.85 27.24
C LEU A 1066 -13.59 -49.16 28.47
N HIS A 1067 -14.50 -50.15 28.43
CA HIS A 1067 -15.29 -50.53 29.61
C HIS A 1067 -14.48 -51.24 30.71
N ALA A 1068 -13.30 -51.79 30.39
CA ALA A 1068 -12.36 -52.25 31.42
C ALA A 1068 -11.85 -51.11 32.32
N HIS A 1069 -12.04 -49.84 31.90
CA HIS A 1069 -11.70 -48.61 32.62
C HIS A 1069 -12.73 -48.26 33.72
N GLN A 1070 -14.02 -48.48 33.47
CA GLN A 1070 -15.10 -48.14 34.43
C GLN A 1070 -15.27 -49.15 35.57
N LEU A 1071 -14.84 -50.41 35.41
CA LEU A 1071 -15.06 -51.48 36.39
C LEU A 1071 -13.96 -51.61 37.47
N ARG A 1072 -12.99 -50.67 37.54
CA ARG A 1072 -11.89 -50.69 38.53
C ARG A 1072 -11.58 -49.37 39.25
N CYS A 1073 -12.41 -48.33 39.10
CA CYS A 1073 -12.39 -47.17 40.01
C CYS A 1073 -13.31 -47.39 41.22
#